data_AF-A0A3D6AGE3-F1
#
_entry.id   AF-A0A3D6AGE3-F1
#
_cell.length_a   1.000
_cell.length_b   1.000
_cell.length_c   1.000
_cell.angle_alpha   90.00
_cell.angle_beta   90.00
_cell.angle_gamma   90.00
#
_symmetry.space_group_name_H-M   'P 1'
#
loop_
_entity.id
_entity.type
_entity.pdbx_description
1 polymer ?
#
loop_
_entity_poly.entity_id
_entity_poly.type
_entity_poly.pdbx_seq_one_letter_code
_entity_poly.pdbx_strand_id
1 'polypeptide(L)'
;MNLSTPQISAQLERVLASDPTAQAVAIRAAAKQVWPEAVNRNGREFQLRWCESSLAIREALCELEHMNPAVSGMVVITPLSTHEVAEDIAARLARARVFQPEGWDIVRLMFQAKETDARLGRFAWMPQALIDGASQGEYQPVANGFFDLETAWREVLVRFVGLEVARPDAVALLRWSMTPDADARLAPLPASMRSDILSWLVENAGLAGAMVLGCVEAGRTGDALPLGLVSGVIFAPDGEGQAALGQAAIRLERFVNDKHVGVSEGRAWAAAAEQVVHSMGIEACRAVLDRADTLLRDLRISEFAQLSDVLPSALDQRLTDYAWALTAHAEEPSEANLQRVELHADRALKHALMSDQRPRMERVEMARRLARWLLSPMVFGTSLPESVEWQADQGAYVDWARFRLLGGDELTELSDAYAACRQAAIARRNNFAKPFAQALVQWNAQTPADSGRVVPLEHVLDKVLAPIAAVHPTLLLVMDGLSNSIFRELFARVASYGWAELVPTSQGKPLIGIAAFPTITEVSRASLLCGRLTVGAQAQEKPGFASHPALMALSRTEHAPKVFHKGDLADTGNLAPEIRAAIANQRQQVVSVVYNAVDDHLSGPDQLNQRWALEDLRLLLPLLREAREARRVVVITADHGHLLEDGTTQIPGGESDRWRLGRTAASPQELAVSGGRVVTNDGSNAVVCLWGESSRYAGRKNGYHGGLSPQEVTVPLSVFVPVGASLAGWSPAPPNQPEWWELPPLLQSKKPAAALPQPKLVRKKPVQEEAQPGLFASVDLQPAATSEPMASDWIAGLLSSPIYASQRQLAARVALPDDKMRLLLEALAERGGKLSRTALANRLALAEVRMGGLLSAVRRLLNVDQAAVLTVDEAAGSVELNIGLLHQQFKLPQQGGGR
;
A
#
# COMPACT_ATOMS: atom_id res chain seq x y z
N MET A 1 -25.61 -24.87 50.11
CA MET A 1 -25.36 -25.35 48.74
C MET A 1 -26.62 -26.04 48.24
N ASN A 2 -27.01 -25.74 47.01
CA ASN A 2 -28.14 -26.35 46.33
C ASN A 2 -27.64 -27.61 45.61
N LEU A 3 -28.14 -28.80 45.99
CA LEU A 3 -27.65 -30.07 45.45
C LEU A 3 -28.29 -30.35 44.07
N SER A 4 -27.51 -30.42 42.99
CA SER A 4 -28.00 -30.66 41.63
C SER A 4 -27.95 -32.15 41.22
N THR A 5 -28.74 -32.54 40.21
CA THR A 5 -28.75 -33.92 39.66
C THR A 5 -27.37 -34.40 39.16
N PRO A 6 -26.56 -33.55 38.48
CA PRO A 6 -25.18 -33.91 38.15
C PRO A 6 -24.31 -34.18 39.39
N GLN A 7 -24.46 -33.42 40.48
CA GLN A 7 -23.72 -33.67 41.73
C GLN A 7 -24.08 -35.00 42.35
N ILE A 8 -25.38 -35.33 42.36
CA ILE A 8 -25.87 -36.63 42.83
C ILE A 8 -25.25 -37.75 42.00
N SER A 9 -25.26 -37.60 40.68
CA SER A 9 -24.73 -38.60 39.75
C SER A 9 -23.22 -38.79 39.91
N ALA A 10 -22.45 -37.71 40.00
CA ALA A 10 -20.99 -37.77 40.17
C ALA A 10 -20.58 -38.31 41.55
N GLN A 11 -21.28 -37.90 42.61
CA GLN A 11 -21.03 -38.42 43.95
C GLN A 11 -21.39 -39.91 44.04
N LEU A 12 -22.50 -40.33 43.43
CA LEU A 12 -22.90 -41.73 43.33
C LEU A 12 -21.85 -42.55 42.57
N GLU A 13 -21.41 -42.07 41.41
CA GLU A 13 -20.37 -42.72 40.61
C GLU A 13 -19.05 -42.88 41.36
N ARG A 14 -18.62 -41.84 42.11
CA ARG A 14 -17.44 -41.92 43.00
C ARG A 14 -17.59 -43.02 44.05
N VAL A 15 -18.75 -43.10 44.69
CA VAL A 15 -19.01 -44.13 45.70
C VAL A 15 -18.96 -45.51 45.06
N LEU A 16 -19.61 -45.69 43.91
CA LEU A 16 -19.64 -46.96 43.18
C LEU A 16 -18.27 -47.38 42.62
N ALA A 17 -17.41 -46.43 42.24
CA ALA A 17 -16.04 -46.73 41.83
C ALA A 17 -15.20 -47.30 43.00
N SER A 18 -15.47 -46.84 44.23
CA SER A 18 -14.78 -47.29 45.45
C SER A 18 -15.44 -48.49 46.13
N ASP A 19 -16.73 -48.70 45.89
CA ASP A 19 -17.58 -49.74 46.45
C ASP A 19 -18.70 -50.06 45.44
N PRO A 20 -18.44 -50.97 44.48
CA PRO A 20 -19.40 -51.35 43.45
C PRO A 20 -20.69 -51.98 44.01
N THR A 21 -20.64 -52.45 45.26
CA THR A 21 -21.75 -53.16 45.92
C THR A 21 -22.69 -52.23 46.69
N ALA A 22 -22.39 -50.92 46.77
CA ALA A 22 -23.21 -49.95 47.48
C ALA A 22 -24.68 -49.97 46.99
N GLN A 23 -25.62 -50.10 47.93
CA GLN A 23 -27.06 -50.12 47.66
C GLN A 23 -27.75 -48.83 48.09
N ALA A 24 -27.33 -48.23 49.21
CA ALA A 24 -27.84 -46.95 49.71
C ALA A 24 -26.70 -45.92 49.81
N VAL A 25 -26.83 -44.77 49.17
CA VAL A 25 -25.87 -43.66 49.27
C VAL A 25 -26.59 -42.44 49.84
N ALA A 26 -26.15 -41.93 50.99
CA ALA A 26 -26.71 -40.70 51.55
C ALA A 26 -25.89 -39.47 51.12
N ILE A 27 -26.57 -38.44 50.62
CA ILE A 27 -25.96 -37.17 50.21
C ILE A 27 -26.62 -36.03 50.99
N ARG A 28 -25.80 -35.15 51.57
CA ARG A 28 -26.30 -34.00 52.32
C ARG A 28 -26.79 -32.91 51.38
N ALA A 29 -27.99 -32.40 51.61
CA ALA A 29 -28.52 -31.19 50.99
C ALA A 29 -29.35 -30.39 51.98
N ALA A 30 -29.18 -29.06 51.99
CA ALA A 30 -29.82 -28.19 52.98
C ALA A 30 -31.34 -28.02 52.77
N ALA A 31 -31.84 -28.26 51.56
CA ALA A 31 -33.24 -28.10 51.21
C ALA A 31 -33.65 -29.09 50.11
N LYS A 32 -34.94 -29.47 50.09
CA LYS A 32 -35.53 -30.26 49.02
C LYS A 32 -35.56 -29.47 47.71
N GLN A 33 -35.22 -30.13 46.61
CA GLN A 33 -35.32 -29.55 45.26
C GLN A 33 -36.07 -30.49 44.33
N VAL A 34 -36.27 -30.04 43.09
CA VAL A 34 -36.85 -30.86 42.02
C VAL A 34 -35.73 -31.70 41.43
N TRP A 35 -35.71 -32.99 41.76
CA TRP A 35 -34.80 -33.99 41.19
C TRP A 35 -35.61 -35.01 40.37
N PRO A 36 -34.99 -35.71 39.40
CA PRO A 36 -35.64 -36.87 38.78
C PRO A 36 -35.93 -37.94 39.84
N GLU A 37 -36.93 -38.79 39.59
CA GLU A 37 -37.30 -39.87 40.50
C GLU A 37 -36.18 -40.90 40.68
N ALA A 38 -35.35 -41.09 39.66
CA ALA A 38 -34.19 -41.98 39.69
C ALA A 38 -33.05 -41.51 38.77
N VAL A 39 -31.84 -42.03 39.00
CA VAL A 39 -30.67 -41.89 38.12
C VAL A 39 -30.06 -43.25 37.81
N ASN A 40 -29.63 -43.47 36.57
CA ASN A 40 -29.02 -44.73 36.13
C ASN A 40 -27.48 -44.65 36.16
N ARG A 41 -26.83 -45.57 36.89
CA ARG A 41 -25.37 -45.68 36.96
C ARG A 41 -24.92 -47.15 37.07
N ASN A 42 -23.88 -47.53 36.31
CA ASN A 42 -23.38 -48.91 36.23
C ASN A 42 -24.46 -49.96 35.92
N GLY A 43 -25.44 -49.64 35.08
CA GLY A 43 -26.55 -50.54 34.73
C GLY A 43 -27.60 -50.76 35.84
N ARG A 44 -27.53 -50.00 36.95
CA ARG A 44 -28.47 -50.04 38.07
C ARG A 44 -29.24 -48.71 38.16
N GLU A 45 -30.52 -48.80 38.50
CA GLU A 45 -31.38 -47.64 38.74
C GLU A 45 -31.36 -47.25 40.22
N PHE A 46 -30.96 -46.02 40.51
CA PHE A 46 -30.93 -45.48 41.87
C PHE A 46 -32.08 -44.50 42.09
N GLN A 47 -33.03 -44.83 42.96
CA GLN A 47 -34.13 -43.94 43.31
C GLN A 47 -33.66 -42.79 44.19
N LEU A 48 -34.08 -41.55 43.89
CA LEU A 48 -33.75 -40.36 44.67
C LEU A 48 -34.86 -40.09 45.68
N ARG A 49 -34.53 -40.13 46.97
CA ARG A 49 -35.48 -39.87 48.06
C ARG A 49 -35.02 -38.72 48.93
N TRP A 50 -35.86 -37.69 49.06
CA TRP A 50 -35.67 -36.64 50.07
C TRP A 50 -36.14 -37.13 51.44
N CYS A 51 -35.23 -37.14 52.40
CA CYS A 51 -35.49 -37.56 53.77
C CYS A 51 -35.13 -36.42 54.74
N GLU A 52 -36.16 -35.71 55.23
CA GLU A 52 -36.00 -34.56 56.12
C GLU A 52 -35.61 -34.90 57.56
N SER A 53 -35.71 -36.18 57.95
CA SER A 53 -35.43 -36.65 59.31
C SER A 53 -34.88 -38.08 59.31
N SER A 54 -34.30 -38.50 60.44
CA SER A 54 -33.82 -39.88 60.64
C SER A 54 -34.93 -40.93 60.48
N LEU A 55 -36.19 -40.58 60.78
CA LEU A 55 -37.32 -41.49 60.54
C LEU A 55 -37.58 -41.69 59.05
N ALA A 56 -37.60 -40.61 58.27
CA ALA A 56 -37.76 -40.68 56.82
C ALA A 56 -36.61 -41.45 56.14
N ILE A 57 -35.38 -41.38 56.69
CA ILE A 57 -34.27 -42.21 56.20
C ILE A 57 -34.52 -43.69 56.49
N ARG A 58 -35.03 -44.04 57.68
CA ARG A 58 -35.36 -45.45 58.00
C ARG A 58 -36.44 -46.01 57.10
N GLU A 59 -37.50 -45.23 56.83
CA GLU A 59 -38.56 -45.62 55.91
C GLU A 59 -38.00 -45.89 54.51
N ALA A 60 -37.19 -44.97 53.98
CA ALA A 60 -36.55 -45.14 52.68
C ALA A 60 -35.63 -46.37 52.62
N LEU A 61 -34.87 -46.64 53.68
CA LEU A 61 -34.01 -47.83 53.77
C LEU A 61 -34.81 -49.14 53.91
N CYS A 62 -35.93 -49.12 54.64
CA CYS A 62 -36.85 -50.26 54.69
C CYS A 62 -37.50 -50.54 53.33
N GLU A 63 -37.85 -49.50 52.56
CA GLU A 63 -38.33 -49.65 51.18
C GLU A 63 -37.24 -50.30 50.30
N LEU A 64 -35.99 -49.86 50.43
CA LEU A 64 -34.85 -50.41 49.68
C LEU A 64 -34.65 -51.91 49.93
N GLU A 65 -34.86 -52.41 51.15
CA GLU A 65 -34.73 -53.83 51.49
C GLU A 65 -35.69 -54.75 50.70
N HIS A 66 -36.78 -54.20 50.17
CA HIS A 66 -37.75 -54.92 49.34
C HIS A 66 -37.42 -54.87 47.84
N MET A 67 -36.39 -54.11 47.43
CA MET A 67 -35.97 -53.96 46.04
C MET A 67 -34.89 -54.97 45.66
N ASN A 68 -34.78 -55.34 44.38
CA ASN A 68 -33.74 -56.25 43.91
C ASN A 68 -32.37 -55.54 43.85
N PRO A 69 -31.39 -55.92 44.69
CA PRO A 69 -30.13 -55.20 44.80
C PRO A 69 -29.24 -55.33 43.54
N ALA A 70 -29.49 -56.32 42.68
CA ALA A 70 -28.73 -56.51 41.43
C ALA A 70 -29.05 -55.45 40.36
N VAL A 71 -30.22 -54.81 40.43
CA VAL A 71 -30.71 -53.87 39.41
C VAL A 71 -31.11 -52.51 40.00
N SER A 72 -31.25 -52.40 41.32
CA SER A 72 -31.74 -51.19 41.98
C SER A 72 -30.86 -50.73 43.15
N GLY A 73 -30.95 -49.45 43.46
CA GLY A 73 -30.34 -48.81 44.63
C GLY A 73 -31.10 -47.56 45.03
N MET A 74 -30.63 -46.86 46.06
CA MET A 74 -31.26 -45.62 46.52
C MET A 74 -30.22 -44.56 46.87
N VAL A 75 -30.51 -43.32 46.47
CA VAL A 75 -29.82 -42.13 46.95
C VAL A 75 -30.73 -41.41 47.93
N VAL A 76 -30.34 -41.41 49.20
CA VAL A 76 -31.01 -40.68 50.28
C VAL A 76 -30.46 -39.26 50.30
N ILE A 77 -31.30 -38.26 50.11
CA ILE A 77 -30.93 -36.84 50.16
C ILE A 77 -31.49 -36.24 51.44
N THR A 78 -30.63 -35.72 52.32
CA THR A 78 -31.03 -35.32 53.68
C THR A 78 -30.32 -34.05 54.17
N PRO A 79 -30.94 -33.22 55.03
CA PRO A 79 -30.24 -32.11 55.67
C PRO A 79 -29.25 -32.58 56.75
N LEU A 80 -29.41 -33.80 57.26
CA LEU A 80 -28.62 -34.37 58.33
C LEU A 80 -27.19 -34.68 57.86
N SER A 81 -26.22 -34.39 58.72
CA SER A 81 -24.83 -34.81 58.55
C SER A 81 -24.58 -36.15 59.24
N THR A 82 -23.43 -36.78 58.97
CA THR A 82 -23.09 -38.11 59.50
C THR A 82 -23.24 -38.25 61.02
N HIS A 83 -22.92 -37.22 61.79
CA HIS A 83 -23.01 -37.27 63.26
C HIS A 83 -24.42 -37.03 63.80
N GLU A 84 -25.34 -36.58 62.96
CA GLU A 84 -26.76 -36.35 63.29
C GLU A 84 -27.62 -37.58 62.94
N VAL A 85 -27.04 -38.54 62.22
CA VAL A 85 -27.69 -39.79 61.83
C VAL A 85 -27.37 -40.88 62.86
N ALA A 86 -28.39 -41.63 63.28
CA ALA A 86 -28.23 -42.71 64.24
C ALA A 86 -27.42 -43.88 63.65
N GLU A 87 -26.70 -44.62 64.50
CA GLU A 87 -25.76 -45.68 64.08
C GLU A 87 -26.44 -46.79 63.26
N ASP A 88 -27.70 -47.10 63.54
CA ASP A 88 -28.49 -48.11 62.81
C ASP A 88 -28.74 -47.71 61.35
N ILE A 89 -28.92 -46.41 61.11
CA ILE A 89 -29.04 -45.84 59.77
C ILE A 89 -27.67 -45.81 59.11
N ALA A 90 -26.66 -45.27 59.82
CA ALA A 90 -25.30 -45.16 59.31
C ALA A 90 -24.80 -46.52 58.81
N ALA A 91 -24.97 -47.60 59.57
CA ALA A 91 -24.53 -48.95 59.20
C ALA A 91 -25.10 -49.47 57.86
N ARG A 92 -26.25 -48.96 57.40
CA ARG A 92 -26.91 -49.34 56.13
C ARG A 92 -26.55 -48.44 54.97
N LEU A 93 -25.88 -47.32 55.22
CA LEU A 93 -25.39 -46.39 54.20
C LEU A 93 -24.00 -46.80 53.72
N ALA A 94 -23.71 -46.54 52.45
CA ALA A 94 -22.39 -46.74 51.89
C ALA A 94 -21.31 -46.01 52.72
N ARG A 95 -20.28 -46.75 53.15
CA ARG A 95 -19.18 -46.26 54.01
C ARG A 95 -19.63 -45.68 55.37
N ALA A 96 -20.82 -46.05 55.85
CA ALA A 96 -21.37 -45.63 57.12
C ALA A 96 -21.41 -44.11 57.34
N ARG A 97 -21.68 -43.33 56.29
CA ARG A 97 -21.67 -41.87 56.37
C ARG A 97 -22.65 -41.20 55.41
N VAL A 98 -22.99 -39.96 55.74
CA VAL A 98 -23.63 -39.03 54.79
C VAL A 98 -22.53 -38.26 54.06
N PHE A 99 -22.50 -38.37 52.73
CA PHE A 99 -21.54 -37.66 51.91
C PHE A 99 -21.94 -36.19 51.77
N GLN A 100 -21.00 -35.29 52.06
CA GLN A 100 -21.11 -33.90 51.65
C GLN A 100 -20.41 -33.75 50.29
N PRO A 101 -21.11 -33.25 49.25
CA PRO A 101 -20.45 -32.92 48.01
C PRO A 101 -19.52 -31.72 48.24
N GLU A 102 -18.21 -31.97 48.31
CA GLU A 102 -17.21 -30.91 48.21
C GLU A 102 -17.09 -30.54 46.72
N GLY A 103 -17.61 -29.39 46.33
CA GLY A 103 -17.77 -29.02 44.91
C GLY A 103 -16.48 -29.16 44.10
N TRP A 104 -15.33 -28.74 44.65
CA TRP A 104 -14.03 -28.87 43.97
C TRP A 104 -13.58 -30.32 43.80
N ASP A 105 -14.00 -31.19 44.69
CA ASP A 105 -13.67 -32.61 44.69
C ASP A 105 -14.44 -33.36 43.59
N ILE A 106 -15.65 -32.90 43.27
CA ILE A 106 -16.44 -33.35 42.11
C ILE A 106 -15.81 -32.85 40.81
N VAL A 107 -15.51 -31.54 40.72
CA VAL A 107 -14.84 -30.96 39.55
C VAL A 107 -13.53 -31.68 39.26
N ARG A 108 -12.73 -31.98 40.29
CA ARG A 108 -11.48 -32.73 40.16
C ARG A 108 -11.68 -34.06 39.43
N LEU A 109 -12.74 -34.81 39.76
CA LEU A 109 -13.06 -36.08 39.11
C LEU A 109 -13.51 -35.88 37.65
N MET A 110 -14.32 -34.86 37.37
CA MET A 110 -14.82 -34.56 36.03
C MET A 110 -13.68 -34.23 35.04
N PHE A 111 -12.61 -33.59 35.52
CA PHE A 111 -11.40 -33.30 34.74
C PHE A 111 -10.33 -34.39 34.83
N GLN A 112 -10.59 -35.50 35.54
CA GLN A 112 -9.62 -36.58 35.82
C GLN A 112 -8.31 -36.07 36.44
N ALA A 113 -8.39 -35.02 37.25
CA ALA A 113 -7.26 -34.43 37.94
C ALA A 113 -6.93 -35.18 39.24
N LYS A 114 -5.66 -35.19 39.62
CA LYS A 114 -5.15 -35.69 40.92
C LYS A 114 -5.19 -34.59 41.98
N GLU A 115 -4.84 -33.36 41.59
CA GLU A 115 -4.73 -32.19 42.45
C GLU A 115 -5.41 -30.96 41.82
N THR A 116 -5.81 -30.01 42.66
CA THR A 116 -6.46 -28.75 42.27
C THR A 116 -5.66 -27.56 42.80
N ASP A 117 -5.55 -26.49 42.03
CA ASP A 117 -4.90 -25.25 42.45
C ASP A 117 -5.60 -24.60 43.66
N ALA A 118 -4.85 -24.30 44.72
CA ALA A 118 -5.38 -23.70 45.95
C ALA A 118 -6.04 -22.33 45.73
N ARG A 119 -5.66 -21.58 44.68
CA ARG A 119 -6.25 -20.29 44.34
C ARG A 119 -7.72 -20.40 43.93
N LEU A 120 -8.15 -21.55 43.43
CA LEU A 120 -9.54 -21.84 43.06
C LEU A 120 -10.49 -21.73 44.27
N GLY A 121 -10.00 -21.96 45.48
CA GLY A 121 -10.76 -21.79 46.72
C GLY A 121 -11.32 -20.37 46.93
N ARG A 122 -10.79 -19.36 46.23
CA ARG A 122 -11.30 -17.98 46.25
C ARG A 122 -12.67 -17.82 45.58
N PHE A 123 -13.01 -18.70 44.63
CA PHE A 123 -14.21 -18.59 43.80
C PHE A 123 -15.28 -19.61 44.22
N ALA A 124 -16.02 -19.29 45.29
CA ALA A 124 -17.00 -20.21 45.87
C ALA A 124 -18.14 -20.64 44.91
N TRP A 125 -18.44 -19.84 43.88
CA TRP A 125 -19.45 -20.14 42.86
C TRP A 125 -18.94 -21.09 41.75
N MET A 126 -17.62 -21.12 41.50
CA MET A 126 -17.03 -21.77 40.33
C MET A 126 -17.20 -23.30 40.31
N PRO A 127 -17.13 -24.03 41.44
CA PRO A 127 -17.39 -25.47 41.43
C PRO A 127 -18.78 -25.81 40.90
N GLN A 128 -19.79 -25.06 41.36
CA GLN A 128 -21.17 -25.29 40.93
C GLN A 128 -21.33 -24.98 39.45
N ALA A 129 -20.76 -23.87 38.98
CA ALA A 129 -20.81 -23.49 37.58
C ALA A 129 -20.17 -24.55 36.67
N LEU A 130 -19.00 -25.09 37.04
CA LEU A 130 -18.35 -26.16 36.26
C LEU A 130 -19.16 -27.47 36.29
N ILE A 131 -19.80 -27.79 37.41
CA ILE A 131 -20.66 -28.98 37.48
C ILE A 131 -21.89 -28.84 36.59
N ASP A 132 -22.57 -27.69 36.65
CA ASP A 132 -23.75 -27.42 35.82
C ASP A 132 -23.37 -27.30 34.33
N GLY A 133 -22.18 -26.75 34.05
CA GLY A 133 -21.60 -26.65 32.73
C GLY A 133 -21.39 -28.00 32.03
N ALA A 134 -21.25 -29.10 32.77
CA ALA A 134 -21.11 -30.45 32.22
C ALA A 134 -22.27 -30.89 31.33
N SER A 135 -23.46 -30.30 31.54
CA SER A 135 -24.62 -30.51 30.68
C SER A 135 -24.40 -30.10 29.22
N GLN A 136 -23.41 -29.24 28.96
CA GLN A 136 -23.03 -28.78 27.61
C GLN A 136 -22.00 -29.69 26.93
N GLY A 137 -21.53 -30.74 27.59
CA GLY A 137 -20.53 -31.69 27.08
C GLY A 137 -19.49 -32.07 28.13
N GLU A 138 -18.87 -33.24 27.94
CA GLU A 138 -17.82 -33.72 28.84
C GLU A 138 -16.58 -32.81 28.84
N TYR A 139 -15.85 -32.81 29.95
CA TYR A 139 -14.59 -32.08 30.07
C TYR A 139 -13.43 -32.93 29.55
N GLN A 140 -12.48 -32.28 28.87
CA GLN A 140 -11.24 -32.96 28.48
C GLN A 140 -10.37 -33.23 29.71
N PRO A 141 -9.81 -34.44 29.86
CA PRO A 141 -8.90 -34.76 30.95
C PRO A 141 -7.69 -33.82 30.97
N VAL A 142 -7.28 -33.36 32.16
CA VAL A 142 -6.06 -32.54 32.29
C VAL A 142 -4.81 -33.41 32.10
N ALA A 143 -3.98 -33.08 31.10
CA ALA A 143 -2.84 -33.90 30.68
C ALA A 143 -1.84 -34.21 31.80
N ASN A 144 -1.63 -33.28 32.74
CA ASN A 144 -0.65 -33.40 33.82
C ASN A 144 -1.28 -33.88 35.14
N GLY A 145 -2.58 -34.17 35.17
CA GLY A 145 -3.31 -34.49 36.40
C GLY A 145 -3.44 -33.31 37.38
N PHE A 146 -3.14 -32.08 36.97
CA PHE A 146 -3.29 -30.89 37.80
C PHE A 146 -4.35 -29.97 37.19
N PHE A 147 -5.41 -29.68 37.95
CA PHE A 147 -6.46 -28.75 37.54
C PHE A 147 -6.12 -27.33 38.00
N ASP A 148 -5.57 -26.56 37.08
CA ASP A 148 -5.10 -25.20 37.34
C ASP A 148 -6.17 -24.13 37.18
N LEU A 149 -5.85 -22.93 37.71
CA LEU A 149 -6.69 -21.74 37.60
C LEU A 149 -7.03 -21.38 36.16
N GLU A 150 -6.09 -21.56 35.23
CA GLU A 150 -6.26 -21.17 33.83
C GLU A 150 -7.26 -22.06 33.09
N THR A 151 -7.16 -23.37 33.31
CA THR A 151 -8.10 -24.36 32.79
C THR A 151 -9.50 -24.11 33.33
N ALA A 152 -9.64 -23.85 34.62
CA ALA A 152 -10.94 -23.54 35.23
C ALA A 152 -11.59 -22.29 34.60
N TRP A 153 -10.83 -21.20 34.47
CA TRP A 153 -11.32 -19.97 33.85
C TRP A 153 -11.64 -20.14 32.37
N ARG A 154 -10.81 -20.85 31.60
CA ARG A 154 -11.10 -21.14 30.19
C ARG A 154 -12.46 -21.81 30.04
N GLU A 155 -12.72 -22.86 30.82
CA GLU A 155 -13.95 -23.63 30.72
C GLU A 155 -15.18 -22.82 31.15
N VAL A 156 -15.05 -21.99 32.20
CA VAL A 156 -16.13 -21.07 32.57
C VAL A 156 -16.40 -20.07 31.44
N LEU A 157 -15.36 -19.43 30.92
CA LEU A 157 -15.50 -18.39 29.90
C LEU A 157 -16.07 -18.96 28.59
N VAL A 158 -15.62 -20.14 28.16
CA VAL A 158 -16.14 -20.82 26.96
C VAL A 158 -17.63 -21.13 27.10
N ARG A 159 -18.00 -21.82 28.19
CA ARG A 159 -19.36 -22.39 28.35
C ARG A 159 -20.42 -21.37 28.73
N PHE A 160 -20.03 -20.31 29.45
CA PHE A 160 -20.98 -19.33 29.98
C PHE A 160 -20.90 -17.96 29.31
N VAL A 161 -19.76 -17.58 28.74
CA VAL A 161 -19.55 -16.24 28.16
C VAL A 161 -19.29 -16.29 26.65
N GLY A 162 -18.79 -17.42 26.12
CA GLY A 162 -18.41 -17.57 24.72
C GLY A 162 -17.00 -17.07 24.41
N LEU A 163 -16.12 -16.96 25.41
CA LEU A 163 -14.71 -16.56 25.25
C LEU A 163 -13.80 -17.79 25.31
N GLU A 164 -13.02 -18.03 24.26
CA GLU A 164 -12.23 -19.27 24.12
C GLU A 164 -10.92 -19.31 24.91
N VAL A 165 -10.48 -18.15 25.40
CA VAL A 165 -9.19 -17.98 26.08
C VAL A 165 -9.40 -17.72 27.57
N ALA A 166 -8.55 -18.32 28.41
CA ALA A 166 -8.61 -18.15 29.86
C ALA A 166 -8.31 -16.72 30.32
N ARG A 167 -7.45 -16.02 29.58
CA ARG A 167 -6.98 -14.66 29.84
C ARG A 167 -7.16 -13.81 28.58
N PRO A 168 -8.39 -13.41 28.28
CA PRO A 168 -8.66 -12.59 27.11
C PRO A 168 -7.98 -11.23 27.26
N ASP A 169 -7.28 -10.81 26.21
CA ASP A 169 -6.81 -9.44 26.07
C ASP A 169 -7.93 -8.51 25.60
N ALA A 170 -7.63 -7.22 25.46
CA ALA A 170 -8.61 -6.23 25.00
C ALA A 170 -9.14 -6.53 23.59
N VAL A 171 -8.31 -7.08 22.70
CA VAL A 171 -8.70 -7.42 21.32
C VAL A 171 -9.71 -8.57 21.33
N ALA A 172 -9.49 -9.60 22.14
CA ALA A 172 -10.42 -10.70 22.33
C ALA A 172 -11.76 -10.20 22.90
N LEU A 173 -11.74 -9.29 23.89
CA LEU A 173 -12.96 -8.71 24.45
C LEU A 173 -13.74 -7.88 23.43
N LEU A 174 -13.06 -7.06 22.62
CA LEU A 174 -13.70 -6.26 21.58
C LEU A 174 -14.31 -7.11 20.46
N ARG A 175 -13.67 -8.23 20.10
CA ARG A 175 -14.27 -9.20 19.17
C ARG A 175 -15.48 -9.88 19.78
N TRP A 176 -15.37 -10.28 21.04
CA TRP A 176 -16.48 -10.89 21.77
C TRP A 176 -17.67 -9.92 21.92
N SER A 177 -17.44 -8.63 22.17
CA SER A 177 -18.51 -7.63 22.29
C SER A 177 -19.29 -7.41 20.98
N MET A 178 -18.77 -7.90 19.85
CA MET A 178 -19.44 -7.88 18.54
C MET A 178 -20.25 -9.14 18.26
N THR A 179 -20.16 -10.16 19.11
CA THR A 179 -20.97 -11.37 18.96
C THR A 179 -22.42 -11.10 19.36
N PRO A 180 -23.42 -11.54 18.57
CA PRO A 180 -24.83 -11.26 18.86
C PRO A 180 -25.33 -11.82 20.20
N ASP A 181 -24.63 -12.82 20.75
CA ASP A 181 -24.99 -13.53 21.97
C ASP A 181 -24.21 -13.08 23.22
N ALA A 182 -23.30 -12.11 23.11
CA ALA A 182 -22.51 -11.59 24.24
C ALA A 182 -23.38 -11.20 25.45
N ASP A 183 -24.38 -10.35 25.22
CA ASP A 183 -25.30 -9.89 26.28
C ASP A 183 -26.22 -11.02 26.76
N ALA A 184 -26.72 -11.85 25.84
CA ALA A 184 -27.61 -12.96 26.15
C ALA A 184 -26.94 -14.03 27.03
N ARG A 185 -25.61 -14.20 26.89
CA ARG A 185 -24.80 -15.10 27.70
C ARG A 185 -24.47 -14.53 29.08
N LEU A 186 -24.23 -13.23 29.18
CA LEU A 186 -23.93 -12.58 30.45
C LEU A 186 -25.15 -12.32 31.33
N ALA A 187 -26.29 -11.97 30.74
CA ALA A 187 -27.50 -11.57 31.46
C ALA A 187 -28.03 -12.62 32.48
N PRO A 188 -28.07 -13.94 32.18
CA PRO A 188 -28.61 -14.93 33.11
C PRO A 188 -27.65 -15.34 34.24
N LEU A 189 -26.40 -14.84 34.25
CA LEU A 189 -25.41 -15.27 35.23
C LEU A 189 -25.75 -14.75 36.65
N PRO A 190 -25.55 -15.58 37.69
CA PRO A 190 -25.68 -15.13 39.08
C PRO A 190 -24.77 -13.93 39.39
N ALA A 191 -25.23 -13.02 40.24
CA ALA A 191 -24.53 -11.75 40.50
C ALA A 191 -23.07 -11.92 40.96
N SER A 192 -22.79 -12.89 41.85
CA SER A 192 -21.43 -13.18 42.32
C SER A 192 -20.51 -13.71 41.22
N MET A 193 -21.02 -14.63 40.40
CA MET A 193 -20.31 -15.17 39.24
C MET A 193 -20.03 -14.08 38.20
N ARG A 194 -21.05 -13.26 37.88
CA ARG A 194 -20.91 -12.14 36.95
C ARG A 194 -19.87 -11.13 37.43
N SER A 195 -19.92 -10.75 38.70
CA SER A 195 -18.96 -9.80 39.30
C SER A 195 -17.52 -10.29 39.17
N ASP A 196 -17.26 -11.55 39.55
CA ASP A 196 -15.91 -12.12 39.49
C ASP A 196 -15.43 -12.32 38.04
N ILE A 197 -16.33 -12.72 37.14
CA ILE A 197 -16.02 -12.78 35.69
C ILE A 197 -15.60 -11.40 35.19
N LEU A 198 -16.40 -10.35 35.43
CA LEU A 198 -16.08 -9.01 34.96
C LEU A 198 -14.74 -8.52 35.55
N SER A 199 -14.48 -8.74 36.84
CA SER A 199 -13.18 -8.42 37.46
C SER A 199 -12.03 -9.16 36.78
N TRP A 200 -12.19 -10.46 36.54
CA TRP A 200 -11.19 -11.28 35.85
C TRP A 200 -10.90 -10.77 34.43
N LEU A 201 -11.92 -10.37 33.67
CA LEU A 201 -11.75 -9.81 32.34
C LEU A 201 -11.00 -8.47 32.38
N VAL A 202 -11.31 -7.57 33.33
CA VAL A 202 -10.58 -6.29 33.50
C VAL A 202 -9.10 -6.53 33.83
N GLU A 203 -8.81 -7.41 34.78
CA GLU A 203 -7.44 -7.71 35.22
C GLU A 203 -6.56 -8.22 34.07
N ASN A 204 -7.12 -8.98 33.13
CA ASN A 204 -6.38 -9.55 32.01
C ASN A 204 -6.32 -8.63 30.77
N ALA A 205 -7.40 -7.89 30.48
CA ALA A 205 -7.46 -7.01 29.31
C ALA A 205 -6.92 -5.58 29.56
N GLY A 206 -6.58 -5.24 30.80
CA GLY A 206 -5.94 -3.98 31.17
C GLY A 206 -6.83 -2.75 31.00
N LEU A 207 -6.21 -1.59 30.76
CA LEU A 207 -6.92 -0.30 30.69
C LEU A 207 -8.02 -0.27 29.62
N ALA A 208 -7.74 -0.83 28.44
CA ALA A 208 -8.73 -0.94 27.36
C ALA A 208 -9.88 -1.88 27.76
N GLY A 209 -9.56 -3.01 28.41
CA GLY A 209 -10.57 -3.93 28.93
C GLY A 209 -11.53 -3.29 29.93
N ALA A 210 -11.03 -2.40 30.79
CA ALA A 210 -11.86 -1.65 31.73
C ALA A 210 -12.90 -0.76 31.02
N MET A 211 -12.55 -0.15 29.89
CA MET A 211 -13.47 0.65 29.07
C MET A 211 -14.51 -0.21 28.38
N VAL A 212 -14.09 -1.34 27.78
CA VAL A 212 -14.99 -2.31 27.15
C VAL A 212 -16.04 -2.82 28.14
N LEU A 213 -15.63 -3.20 29.35
CA LEU A 213 -16.58 -3.64 30.36
C LEU A 213 -17.41 -2.49 30.93
N GLY A 214 -16.92 -1.26 30.93
CA GLY A 214 -17.74 -0.07 31.19
C GLY A 214 -18.91 0.05 30.22
N CYS A 215 -18.70 -0.25 28.92
CA CYS A 215 -19.79 -0.31 27.95
C CYS A 215 -20.77 -1.45 28.22
N VAL A 216 -20.28 -2.63 28.62
CA VAL A 216 -21.12 -3.78 28.99
C VAL A 216 -22.01 -3.44 30.20
N GLU A 217 -21.44 -2.83 31.24
CA GLU A 217 -22.17 -2.40 32.43
C GLU A 217 -23.19 -1.31 32.11
N ALA A 218 -22.91 -0.44 31.14
CA ALA A 218 -23.84 0.57 30.63
C ALA A 218 -24.92 0.03 29.68
N GLY A 219 -24.96 -1.29 29.42
CA GLY A 219 -25.91 -1.91 28.49
C GLY A 219 -25.66 -1.56 27.02
N ARG A 220 -24.40 -1.31 26.66
CA ARG A 220 -23.95 -0.90 25.31
C ARG A 220 -22.80 -1.77 24.80
N THR A 221 -22.87 -3.07 25.04
CA THR A 221 -21.83 -4.04 24.63
C THR A 221 -21.45 -3.89 23.15
N GLY A 222 -22.45 -3.76 22.26
CA GLY A 222 -22.22 -3.55 20.83
C GLY A 222 -21.55 -2.23 20.46
N ASP A 223 -21.56 -1.21 21.32
CA ASP A 223 -20.87 0.06 21.06
C ASP A 223 -19.41 0.04 21.55
N ALA A 224 -18.94 -1.01 22.22
CA ALA A 224 -17.59 -1.04 22.80
C ALA A 224 -16.47 -0.92 21.74
N LEU A 225 -16.60 -1.59 20.60
CA LEU A 225 -15.65 -1.45 19.50
C LEU A 225 -15.78 -0.09 18.78
N PRO A 226 -16.98 0.36 18.37
CA PRO A 226 -17.16 1.70 17.81
C PRO A 226 -16.62 2.84 18.69
N LEU A 227 -16.86 2.78 20.02
CA LEU A 227 -16.38 3.79 20.96
C LEU A 227 -14.86 3.75 21.16
N GLY A 228 -14.23 2.57 21.02
CA GLY A 228 -12.78 2.45 20.95
C GLY A 228 -12.21 3.20 19.74
N LEU A 229 -12.83 3.07 18.56
CA LEU A 229 -12.43 3.80 17.36
C LEU A 229 -12.62 5.31 17.51
N VAL A 230 -13.75 5.73 18.11
CA VAL A 230 -14.01 7.14 18.44
C VAL A 230 -13.01 7.69 19.45
N SER A 231 -12.55 6.86 20.40
CA SER A 231 -11.47 7.23 21.32
C SER A 231 -10.17 7.54 20.57
N GLY A 232 -9.92 6.89 19.44
CA GLY A 232 -8.80 7.20 18.55
C GLY A 232 -8.84 8.64 18.02
N VAL A 233 -10.03 9.20 17.78
CA VAL A 233 -10.22 10.61 17.39
C VAL A 233 -10.07 11.54 18.60
N ILE A 234 -10.73 11.23 19.71
CA ILE A 234 -10.75 12.08 20.92
C ILE A 234 -9.36 12.26 21.52
N PHE A 235 -8.57 11.19 21.55
CA PHE A 235 -7.26 11.16 22.21
C PHE A 235 -6.09 11.14 21.23
N ALA A 236 -6.35 11.45 19.95
CA ALA A 236 -5.34 11.61 18.92
C ALA A 236 -4.27 12.64 19.35
N PRO A 237 -2.97 12.34 19.20
CA PRO A 237 -1.90 13.29 19.49
C PRO A 237 -2.06 14.62 18.72
N ASP A 238 -2.46 14.56 17.45
CA ASP A 238 -2.66 15.74 16.60
C ASP A 238 -3.88 16.59 16.99
N GLY A 239 -4.74 16.07 17.88
CA GLY A 239 -5.90 16.77 18.46
C GLY A 239 -5.63 17.41 19.82
N GLU A 240 -4.42 17.28 20.36
CA GLU A 240 -4.09 17.82 21.69
C GLU A 240 -4.31 19.34 21.77
N GLY A 241 -4.94 19.80 22.86
CA GLY A 241 -5.28 21.21 23.07
C GLY A 241 -6.63 21.64 22.46
N GLN A 242 -7.31 20.80 21.68
CA GLN A 242 -8.63 21.10 21.14
C GLN A 242 -9.72 20.98 22.21
N ALA A 243 -10.36 22.11 22.56
CA ALA A 243 -11.39 22.15 23.60
C ALA A 243 -12.60 21.25 23.30
N ALA A 244 -13.00 21.12 22.02
CA ALA A 244 -14.11 20.28 21.60
C ALA A 244 -13.87 18.79 21.89
N LEU A 245 -12.63 18.30 21.67
CA LEU A 245 -12.24 16.93 21.97
C LEU A 245 -12.20 16.67 23.49
N GLY A 246 -11.70 17.62 24.28
CA GLY A 246 -11.74 17.53 25.74
C GLY A 246 -13.18 17.45 26.29
N GLN A 247 -14.10 18.23 25.74
CA GLN A 247 -15.52 18.12 26.10
C GLN A 247 -16.16 16.82 25.61
N ALA A 248 -15.69 16.27 24.48
CA ALA A 248 -16.16 14.98 23.99
C ALA A 248 -15.68 13.81 24.86
N ALA A 249 -14.47 13.88 25.42
CA ALA A 249 -13.98 12.91 26.40
C ALA A 249 -14.91 12.84 27.63
N ILE A 250 -15.39 13.99 28.14
CA ILE A 250 -16.38 14.01 29.23
C ILE A 250 -17.71 13.41 28.79
N ARG A 251 -18.19 13.73 27.58
CA ARG A 251 -19.42 13.14 27.02
C ARG A 251 -19.28 11.64 26.76
N LEU A 252 -18.06 11.12 26.58
CA LEU A 252 -17.77 9.70 26.37
C LEU A 252 -18.04 8.89 27.65
N GLU A 253 -17.82 9.47 28.84
CA GLU A 253 -17.97 8.79 30.13
C GLU A 253 -19.38 8.20 30.33
N ARG A 254 -20.42 8.85 29.81
CA ARG A 254 -21.81 8.35 29.84
C ARG A 254 -21.99 7.01 29.13
N PHE A 255 -21.08 6.65 28.23
CA PHE A 255 -21.11 5.39 27.48
C PHE A 255 -20.35 4.26 28.17
N VAL A 256 -19.56 4.57 29.20
CA VAL A 256 -18.73 3.61 29.95
C VAL A 256 -19.11 3.55 31.43
N ASN A 257 -20.40 3.66 31.74
CA ASN A 257 -20.95 3.61 33.10
C ASN A 257 -20.37 4.71 34.02
N ASP A 258 -20.26 5.93 33.48
CA ASP A 258 -19.73 7.14 34.14
C ASP A 258 -18.30 6.98 34.68
N LYS A 259 -17.53 6.02 34.13
CA LYS A 259 -16.10 5.87 34.39
C LYS A 259 -15.32 6.97 33.68
N HIS A 260 -14.32 7.51 34.37
CA HIS A 260 -13.41 8.48 33.78
C HIS A 260 -12.60 7.87 32.63
N VAL A 261 -12.57 8.54 31.47
CA VAL A 261 -11.75 8.13 30.32
C VAL A 261 -10.56 9.09 30.19
N GLY A 262 -9.44 8.69 30.78
CA GLY A 262 -8.17 9.41 30.66
C GLY A 262 -7.48 9.17 29.32
N VAL A 263 -6.41 9.94 29.06
CA VAL A 263 -5.63 9.85 27.81
C VAL A 263 -5.04 8.46 27.62
N SER A 264 -4.50 7.85 28.68
CA SER A 264 -3.92 6.50 28.67
C SER A 264 -4.95 5.43 28.32
N GLU A 265 -6.12 5.51 28.94
CA GLU A 265 -7.24 4.58 28.77
C GLU A 265 -7.82 4.68 27.37
N GLY A 266 -8.09 5.91 26.91
CA GLY A 266 -8.60 6.18 25.57
C GLY A 266 -7.65 5.73 24.46
N ARG A 267 -6.34 5.98 24.60
CA ARG A 267 -5.34 5.52 23.62
C ARG A 267 -5.17 4.02 23.62
N ALA A 268 -5.18 3.36 24.78
CA ALA A 268 -5.12 1.91 24.85
C ALA A 268 -6.35 1.27 24.20
N TRP A 269 -7.54 1.85 24.41
CA TRP A 269 -8.78 1.38 23.82
C TRP A 269 -8.79 1.56 22.29
N ALA A 270 -8.34 2.73 21.82
CA ALA A 270 -8.18 3.01 20.40
C ALA A 270 -7.24 2.02 19.71
N ALA A 271 -6.05 1.78 20.27
CA ALA A 271 -5.07 0.85 19.70
C ALA A 271 -5.63 -0.57 19.60
N ALA A 272 -6.33 -1.05 20.63
CA ALA A 272 -6.97 -2.37 20.59
C ALA A 272 -8.09 -2.44 19.55
N ALA A 273 -8.89 -1.38 19.41
CA ALA A 273 -9.97 -1.30 18.42
C ALA A 273 -9.44 -1.28 16.97
N GLU A 274 -8.40 -0.50 16.71
CA GLU A 274 -7.71 -0.49 15.42
C GLU A 274 -7.11 -1.85 15.11
N GLN A 275 -6.51 -2.54 16.09
CA GLN A 275 -5.97 -3.88 15.90
C GLN A 275 -7.07 -4.89 15.49
N VAL A 276 -8.28 -4.78 16.06
CA VAL A 276 -9.43 -5.59 15.61
C VAL A 276 -9.74 -5.33 14.14
N VAL A 277 -9.87 -4.06 13.73
CA VAL A 277 -10.17 -3.69 12.34
C VAL A 277 -9.09 -4.19 11.38
N HIS A 278 -7.81 -4.00 11.69
CA HIS A 278 -6.70 -4.48 10.87
C HIS A 278 -6.71 -6.01 10.73
N SER A 279 -7.06 -6.73 11.80
CA SER A 279 -7.07 -8.19 11.80
C SER A 279 -8.26 -8.83 11.09
N MET A 280 -9.42 -8.18 11.11
CA MET A 280 -10.66 -8.67 10.47
C MET A 280 -10.81 -8.17 9.03
N GLY A 281 -10.19 -7.03 8.70
CA GLY A 281 -10.37 -6.33 7.45
C GLY A 281 -11.54 -5.34 7.51
N ILE A 282 -11.42 -4.27 6.73
CA ILE A 282 -12.37 -3.15 6.71
C ILE A 282 -13.79 -3.62 6.34
N GLU A 283 -13.91 -4.46 5.31
CA GLU A 283 -15.22 -4.90 4.81
C GLU A 283 -16.02 -5.64 5.90
N ALA A 284 -15.36 -6.51 6.67
CA ALA A 284 -15.97 -7.22 7.79
C ALA A 284 -16.39 -6.27 8.93
N CYS A 285 -15.72 -5.13 9.06
CA CYS A 285 -15.99 -4.11 10.08
C CYS A 285 -16.88 -2.95 9.59
N ARG A 286 -17.42 -2.97 8.36
CA ARG A 286 -18.15 -1.81 7.78
C ARG A 286 -19.25 -1.27 8.71
N ALA A 287 -20.11 -2.13 9.25
CA ALA A 287 -21.18 -1.71 10.16
C ALA A 287 -20.67 -1.06 11.47
N VAL A 288 -19.51 -1.51 11.96
CA VAL A 288 -18.85 -0.96 13.15
C VAL A 288 -18.29 0.43 12.85
N LEU A 289 -17.66 0.59 11.69
CA LEU A 289 -17.12 1.87 11.22
C LEU A 289 -18.25 2.91 11.02
N ASP A 290 -19.35 2.51 10.39
CA ASP A 290 -20.54 3.38 10.21
C ASP A 290 -21.16 3.79 11.55
N ARG A 291 -21.17 2.87 12.53
CA ARG A 291 -21.63 3.14 13.90
C ARG A 291 -20.69 4.13 14.59
N ALA A 292 -19.37 3.98 14.45
CA ALA A 292 -18.40 4.90 15.01
C ALA A 292 -18.55 6.32 14.43
N ASP A 293 -18.76 6.47 13.11
CA ASP A 293 -19.07 7.76 12.49
C ASP A 293 -20.37 8.39 13.03
N THR A 294 -21.37 7.57 13.33
CA THR A 294 -22.60 8.04 13.99
C THR A 294 -22.31 8.53 15.41
N LEU A 295 -21.45 7.83 16.15
CA LEU A 295 -21.06 8.23 17.51
C LEU A 295 -20.22 9.52 17.54
N LEU A 296 -19.42 9.80 16.51
CA LEU A 296 -18.77 11.12 16.37
C LEU A 296 -19.79 12.27 16.30
N ARG A 297 -20.92 12.06 15.58
CA ARG A 297 -22.04 13.03 15.56
C ARG A 297 -22.69 13.16 16.94
N ASP A 298 -22.96 12.04 17.61
CA ASP A 298 -23.58 12.03 18.94
C ASP A 298 -22.71 12.72 20.01
N LEU A 299 -21.39 12.68 19.82
CA LEU A 299 -20.39 13.38 20.65
C LEU A 299 -20.05 14.79 20.18
N ARG A 300 -20.63 15.24 19.05
CA ARG A 300 -20.43 16.57 18.45
C ARG A 300 -18.97 16.89 18.13
N ILE A 301 -18.29 15.95 17.46
CA ILE A 301 -16.88 16.08 17.04
C ILE A 301 -16.67 15.54 15.61
N SER A 302 -17.71 15.56 14.78
CA SER A 302 -17.62 15.05 13.40
C SER A 302 -16.54 15.76 12.58
N GLU A 303 -16.29 17.04 12.85
CA GLU A 303 -15.25 17.86 12.20
C GLU A 303 -13.80 17.48 12.58
N PHE A 304 -13.63 16.50 13.48
CA PHE A 304 -12.35 15.93 13.87
C PHE A 304 -12.14 14.49 13.34
N ALA A 305 -13.06 13.97 12.53
CA ALA A 305 -12.96 12.60 12.02
C ALA A 305 -11.65 12.34 11.28
N GLN A 306 -11.09 13.32 10.56
CA GLN A 306 -9.78 13.30 9.89
C GLN A 306 -8.59 12.87 10.75
N LEU A 307 -8.74 12.79 12.08
CA LEU A 307 -7.74 12.26 13.00
C LEU A 307 -7.70 10.72 13.03
N SER A 308 -8.75 10.03 12.58
CA SER A 308 -8.78 8.57 12.47
C SER A 308 -8.10 8.08 11.18
N ASP A 309 -7.40 6.94 11.26
CA ASP A 309 -6.80 6.27 10.11
C ASP A 309 -7.71 5.20 9.48
N VAL A 310 -8.89 4.92 10.05
CA VAL A 310 -9.78 3.83 9.61
C VAL A 310 -11.24 4.22 9.33
N LEU A 311 -11.72 5.35 9.84
CA LEU A 311 -13.13 5.75 9.69
C LEU A 311 -13.46 6.28 8.28
N PRO A 312 -14.59 5.89 7.67
CA PRO A 312 -15.00 6.38 6.35
C PRO A 312 -15.05 7.91 6.25
N SER A 313 -15.70 8.59 7.21
CA SER A 313 -15.78 10.05 7.21
C SER A 313 -14.41 10.74 7.35
N ALA A 314 -13.42 10.07 7.94
CA ALA A 314 -12.06 10.58 8.05
C ALA A 314 -11.35 10.64 6.69
N LEU A 315 -11.55 9.61 5.85
CA LEU A 315 -11.00 9.61 4.49
C LEU A 315 -11.57 10.77 3.67
N ASP A 316 -12.90 10.95 3.71
CA ASP A 316 -13.55 12.01 2.96
C ASP A 316 -13.04 13.40 3.37
N GLN A 317 -12.90 13.65 4.67
CA GLN A 317 -12.34 14.91 5.16
C GLN A 317 -10.87 15.12 4.76
N ARG A 318 -10.03 14.07 4.85
CA ARG A 318 -8.63 14.15 4.41
C ARG A 318 -8.52 14.43 2.90
N LEU A 319 -9.40 13.85 2.09
CA LEU A 319 -9.45 14.08 0.66
C LEU A 319 -9.98 15.48 0.31
N THR A 320 -10.94 16.00 1.06
CA THR A 320 -11.41 17.39 0.93
C THR A 320 -10.31 18.40 1.31
N ASP A 321 -9.58 18.16 2.39
CA ASP A 321 -8.42 18.99 2.76
C ASP A 321 -7.34 18.97 1.66
N TYR A 322 -7.07 17.78 1.10
CA TYR A 322 -6.17 17.62 -0.03
C TYR A 322 -6.67 18.37 -1.27
N ALA A 323 -7.96 18.28 -1.58
CA ALA A 323 -8.57 18.98 -2.70
C ALA A 323 -8.39 20.50 -2.57
N TRP A 324 -8.65 21.07 -1.39
CA TRP A 324 -8.44 22.50 -1.15
C TRP A 324 -6.99 22.92 -1.29
N ALA A 325 -6.05 22.13 -0.77
CA ALA A 325 -4.62 22.39 -0.95
C ALA A 325 -4.21 22.33 -2.43
N LEU A 326 -4.73 21.36 -3.18
CA LEU A 326 -4.45 21.18 -4.61
C LEU A 326 -5.01 22.33 -5.44
N THR A 327 -6.25 22.76 -5.17
CA THR A 327 -6.87 23.91 -5.84
C THR A 327 -6.07 25.19 -5.61
N ALA A 328 -5.72 25.49 -4.35
CA ALA A 328 -4.91 26.66 -4.01
C ALA A 328 -3.53 26.64 -4.71
N HIS A 329 -2.91 25.46 -4.82
CA HIS A 329 -1.65 25.30 -5.54
C HIS A 329 -1.80 25.40 -7.06
N ALA A 330 -2.92 24.94 -7.62
CA ALA A 330 -3.20 25.05 -9.05
C ALA A 330 -3.43 26.51 -9.48
N GLU A 331 -4.09 27.30 -8.63
CA GLU A 331 -4.31 28.74 -8.82
C GLU A 331 -3.02 29.55 -8.64
N GLU A 332 -2.27 29.27 -7.57
CA GLU A 332 -1.01 29.93 -7.24
C GLU A 332 0.07 28.90 -6.88
N PRO A 333 0.83 28.39 -7.88
CA PRO A 333 1.91 27.45 -7.62
C PRO A 333 3.01 28.09 -6.76
N SER A 334 3.15 27.61 -5.51
CA SER A 334 4.16 28.09 -4.57
C SER A 334 4.73 26.94 -3.74
N GLU A 335 5.88 27.15 -3.10
CA GLU A 335 6.49 26.15 -2.23
C GLU A 335 5.61 25.85 -1.01
N ALA A 336 5.02 26.90 -0.41
CA ALA A 336 4.13 26.75 0.74
C ALA A 336 2.85 25.96 0.38
N ASN A 337 2.25 26.24 -0.78
CA ASN A 337 1.08 25.49 -1.25
C ASN A 337 1.45 24.05 -1.59
N LEU A 338 2.60 23.81 -2.24
CA LEU A 338 3.08 22.45 -2.53
C LEU A 338 3.31 21.65 -1.23
N GLN A 339 3.91 22.22 -0.20
CA GLN A 339 4.10 21.54 1.09
C GLN A 339 2.76 21.12 1.72
N ARG A 340 1.71 21.93 1.57
CA ARG A 340 0.35 21.55 2.02
C ARG A 340 -0.22 20.40 1.16
N VAL A 341 -0.04 20.44 -0.15
CA VAL A 341 -0.44 19.35 -1.05
C VAL A 341 0.24 18.03 -0.65
N GLU A 342 1.57 18.06 -0.40
CA GLU A 342 2.31 16.88 0.07
C GLU A 342 1.76 16.36 1.40
N LEU A 343 1.62 17.23 2.40
CA LEU A 343 1.11 16.88 3.73
C LEU A 343 -0.27 16.21 3.65
N HIS A 344 -1.21 16.83 2.94
CA HIS A 344 -2.57 16.31 2.85
C HIS A 344 -2.67 15.06 1.96
N ALA A 345 -1.82 14.95 0.92
CA ALA A 345 -1.71 13.71 0.15
C ALA A 345 -1.22 12.56 1.02
N ASP A 346 -0.16 12.75 1.82
CA ASP A 346 0.38 11.70 2.69
C ASP A 346 -0.65 11.26 3.75
N ARG A 347 -1.39 12.23 4.32
CA ARG A 347 -2.49 11.92 5.26
C ARG A 347 -3.60 11.10 4.60
N ALA A 348 -4.02 11.47 3.39
CA ALA A 348 -5.03 10.72 2.64
C ALA A 348 -4.52 9.31 2.30
N LEU A 349 -3.33 9.19 1.71
CA LEU A 349 -2.72 7.93 1.26
C LEU A 349 -2.45 6.95 2.42
N LYS A 350 -2.16 7.45 3.63
CA LYS A 350 -1.98 6.63 4.84
C LYS A 350 -3.27 5.95 5.29
N HIS A 351 -4.44 6.50 4.95
CA HIS A 351 -5.73 6.01 5.44
C HIS A 351 -6.00 4.57 4.97
N ALA A 352 -6.47 3.70 5.87
CA ALA A 352 -6.59 2.26 5.61
C ALA A 352 -7.47 1.94 4.39
N LEU A 353 -8.58 2.67 4.21
CA LEU A 353 -9.49 2.54 3.06
C LEU A 353 -8.84 2.80 1.69
N MET A 354 -7.73 3.54 1.62
CA MET A 354 -7.07 3.83 0.33
C MET A 354 -6.45 2.59 -0.30
N SER A 355 -6.05 1.60 0.51
CA SER A 355 -5.45 0.35 0.04
C SER A 355 -6.39 -0.47 -0.86
N ASP A 356 -7.70 -0.43 -0.56
CA ASP A 356 -8.76 -1.08 -1.33
C ASP A 356 -9.25 -0.20 -2.50
N GLN A 357 -9.03 1.11 -2.43
CA GLN A 357 -9.41 2.08 -3.47
C GLN A 357 -8.22 2.44 -4.39
N ARG A 358 -7.56 1.41 -4.96
CA ARG A 358 -6.36 1.58 -5.79
C ARG A 358 -6.48 2.66 -6.89
N PRO A 359 -7.59 2.77 -7.64
CA PRO A 359 -7.73 3.83 -8.64
C PRO A 359 -7.73 5.24 -8.03
N ARG A 360 -8.37 5.42 -6.87
CA ARG A 360 -8.43 6.71 -6.16
C ARG A 360 -7.06 7.08 -5.58
N MET A 361 -6.35 6.09 -5.04
CA MET A 361 -4.96 6.21 -4.61
C MET A 361 -4.03 6.69 -5.74
N GLU A 362 -4.12 6.04 -6.91
CA GLU A 362 -3.33 6.44 -8.08
C GLU A 362 -3.62 7.88 -8.50
N ARG A 363 -4.88 8.34 -8.43
CA ARG A 363 -5.24 9.74 -8.77
C ARG A 363 -4.65 10.75 -7.80
N VAL A 364 -4.70 10.50 -6.49
CA VAL A 364 -4.05 11.36 -5.49
C VAL A 364 -2.54 11.43 -5.74
N GLU A 365 -1.89 10.31 -6.03
CA GLU A 365 -0.46 10.29 -6.37
C GLU A 365 -0.17 11.09 -7.64
N MET A 366 -0.95 10.92 -8.70
CA MET A 366 -0.75 11.62 -9.98
C MET A 366 -1.01 13.12 -9.86
N ALA A 367 -2.02 13.54 -9.10
CA ALA A 367 -2.28 14.94 -8.82
C ALA A 367 -1.16 15.57 -7.98
N ARG A 368 -0.62 14.85 -6.98
CA ARG A 368 0.58 15.28 -6.23
C ARG A 368 1.80 15.44 -7.15
N ARG A 369 2.04 14.49 -8.06
CA ARG A 369 3.11 14.58 -9.06
C ARG A 369 2.94 15.80 -9.97
N LEU A 370 1.71 16.05 -10.43
CA LEU A 370 1.41 17.21 -11.26
C LEU A 370 1.59 18.52 -10.50
N ALA A 371 1.22 18.58 -9.22
CA ALA A 371 1.48 19.72 -8.34
C ALA A 371 2.98 20.03 -8.22
N ARG A 372 3.83 19.01 -8.03
CA ARG A 372 5.31 19.18 -8.04
C ARG A 372 5.79 19.74 -9.38
N TRP A 373 5.26 19.24 -10.49
CA TRP A 373 5.61 19.75 -11.82
C TRP A 373 5.19 21.20 -12.02
N LEU A 374 4.01 21.61 -11.53
CA LEU A 374 3.53 23.00 -11.61
C LEU A 374 4.48 24.01 -10.94
N LEU A 375 5.36 23.58 -10.04
CA LEU A 375 6.42 24.41 -9.45
C LEU A 375 7.81 24.21 -10.09
N SER A 376 8.01 23.11 -10.82
CA SER A 376 9.31 22.79 -11.46
C SER A 376 9.67 23.80 -12.54
N PRO A 377 10.95 24.12 -12.78
CA PRO A 377 11.33 24.99 -13.89
C PRO A 377 11.02 24.34 -15.25
N MET A 378 10.47 25.12 -16.18
CA MET A 378 10.29 24.69 -17.56
C MET A 378 11.43 25.25 -18.40
N VAL A 379 12.43 24.42 -18.68
CA VAL A 379 13.51 24.77 -19.59
C VAL A 379 12.99 24.54 -21.01
N PHE A 380 12.77 25.63 -21.75
CA PHE A 380 12.44 25.54 -23.17
C PHE A 380 13.68 25.07 -23.94
N GLY A 381 13.50 24.10 -24.84
CA GLY A 381 14.53 23.75 -25.79
C GLY A 381 14.86 24.95 -26.67
N THR A 382 16.13 25.23 -26.86
CA THR A 382 16.61 26.24 -27.81
C THR A 382 16.51 25.77 -29.26
N SER A 383 16.29 24.46 -29.44
CA SER A 383 16.10 23.79 -30.73
C SER A 383 14.95 22.79 -30.70
N LEU A 384 14.51 22.34 -31.88
CA LEU A 384 13.47 21.30 -31.97
C LEU A 384 13.91 19.97 -31.32
N PRO A 385 15.11 19.41 -31.58
CA PRO A 385 15.52 18.17 -30.95
C PRO A 385 15.45 18.22 -29.42
N GLU A 386 15.95 19.30 -28.80
CA GLU A 386 15.83 19.50 -27.34
C GLU A 386 14.38 19.52 -26.87
N SER A 387 13.48 20.12 -27.65
CA SER A 387 12.06 20.20 -27.30
C SER A 387 11.36 18.84 -27.47
N VAL A 388 11.74 18.04 -28.46
CA VAL A 388 11.27 16.65 -28.65
C VAL A 388 11.75 15.76 -27.50
N GLU A 389 13.02 15.90 -27.12
CA GLU A 389 13.60 15.21 -25.97
C GLU A 389 12.91 15.58 -24.67
N TRP A 390 12.66 16.87 -24.45
CA TRP A 390 11.90 17.33 -23.30
C TRP A 390 10.48 16.77 -23.30
N GLN A 391 9.80 16.71 -24.44
CA GLN A 391 8.48 16.10 -24.52
C GLN A 391 8.50 14.61 -24.13
N ALA A 392 9.49 13.85 -24.59
CA ALA A 392 9.58 12.41 -24.26
C ALA A 392 10.04 12.14 -22.81
N ASP A 393 10.90 12.99 -22.25
CA ASP A 393 11.52 12.80 -20.93
C ASP A 393 10.71 13.44 -19.79
N GLN A 394 9.98 14.51 -20.08
CA GLN A 394 9.25 15.31 -19.10
C GLN A 394 7.76 15.39 -19.47
N GLY A 395 7.46 15.83 -20.69
CA GLY A 395 6.09 16.06 -21.15
C GLY A 395 5.20 14.82 -21.08
N ALA A 396 5.72 13.66 -21.47
CA ALA A 396 5.00 12.39 -21.45
C ALA A 396 4.53 11.99 -20.05
N TYR A 397 5.31 12.32 -19.01
CA TYR A 397 4.93 12.09 -17.62
C TYR A 397 3.86 13.07 -17.16
N VAL A 398 3.93 14.33 -17.59
CA VAL A 398 2.86 15.32 -17.34
C VAL A 398 1.55 14.86 -17.98
N ASP A 399 1.63 14.40 -19.23
CA ASP A 399 0.50 13.86 -19.98
C ASP A 399 -0.07 12.61 -19.29
N TRP A 400 0.78 11.69 -18.80
CA TRP A 400 0.33 10.53 -18.02
C TRP A 400 -0.40 10.94 -16.73
N ALA A 401 0.22 11.80 -15.92
CA ALA A 401 -0.35 12.24 -14.65
C ALA A 401 -1.69 12.94 -14.84
N ARG A 402 -1.79 13.86 -15.81
CA ARG A 402 -3.05 14.60 -16.04
C ARG A 402 -4.16 13.71 -16.57
N PHE A 403 -3.88 12.77 -17.48
CA PHE A 403 -4.92 11.91 -18.06
C PHE A 403 -5.54 10.99 -17.01
N ARG A 404 -4.81 10.66 -15.96
CA ARG A 404 -5.36 9.93 -14.80
C ARG A 404 -6.41 10.69 -14.00
N LEU A 405 -6.39 12.01 -14.06
CA LEU A 405 -7.35 12.85 -13.34
C LEU A 405 -8.64 13.11 -14.14
N LEU A 406 -8.82 12.46 -15.30
CA LEU A 406 -10.08 12.46 -16.05
C LEU A 406 -11.13 11.57 -15.37
N GLY A 407 -12.40 11.96 -15.49
CA GLY A 407 -13.55 11.20 -14.98
C GLY A 407 -14.04 11.58 -13.59
N GLY A 408 -13.46 12.60 -12.94
CA GLY A 408 -13.92 13.10 -11.63
C GLY A 408 -13.75 12.10 -10.49
N ASP A 409 -14.38 12.39 -9.36
CA ASP A 409 -14.40 11.61 -8.12
C ASP A 409 -15.81 11.64 -7.51
N GLU A 410 -16.08 10.79 -6.51
CA GLU A 410 -17.35 10.80 -5.77
C GLU A 410 -17.51 12.09 -4.94
N LEU A 411 -16.38 12.68 -4.50
CA LEU A 411 -16.36 14.00 -3.85
C LEU A 411 -16.28 15.11 -4.90
N THR A 412 -17.21 16.06 -4.83
CA THR A 412 -17.26 17.22 -5.72
C THR A 412 -16.01 18.06 -5.59
N GLU A 413 -15.56 18.33 -4.36
CA GLU A 413 -14.37 19.14 -4.07
C GLU A 413 -13.11 18.55 -4.72
N LEU A 414 -12.95 17.23 -4.64
CA LEU A 414 -11.82 16.53 -5.24
C LEU A 414 -11.90 16.51 -6.78
N SER A 415 -13.12 16.33 -7.32
CA SER A 415 -13.38 16.44 -8.78
C SER A 415 -12.98 17.81 -9.32
N ASP A 416 -13.38 18.88 -8.63
CA ASP A 416 -13.09 20.26 -9.01
C ASP A 416 -11.60 20.56 -8.90
N ALA A 417 -10.93 20.08 -7.83
CA ALA A 417 -9.49 20.23 -7.65
C ALA A 417 -8.68 19.53 -8.76
N TYR A 418 -9.11 18.32 -9.17
CA TYR A 418 -8.52 17.63 -10.31
C TYR A 418 -8.72 18.39 -11.62
N ALA A 419 -9.90 18.94 -11.87
CA ALA A 419 -10.17 19.77 -13.05
C ALA A 419 -9.29 21.03 -13.06
N ALA A 420 -9.19 21.75 -11.93
CA ALA A 420 -8.36 22.94 -11.80
C ALA A 420 -6.88 22.63 -12.04
N CYS A 421 -6.37 21.55 -11.45
CA CYS A 421 -4.97 21.13 -11.63
C CYS A 421 -4.68 20.77 -13.10
N ARG A 422 -5.58 20.05 -13.78
CA ARG A 422 -5.45 19.76 -15.21
C ARG A 422 -5.48 21.03 -16.08
N GLN A 423 -6.38 21.97 -15.80
CA GLN A 423 -6.46 23.24 -16.53
C GLN A 423 -5.19 24.08 -16.37
N ALA A 424 -4.65 24.18 -15.15
CA ALA A 424 -3.37 24.84 -14.91
C ALA A 424 -2.24 24.18 -15.72
N ALA A 425 -2.24 22.84 -15.78
CA ALA A 425 -1.27 22.11 -16.57
C ALA A 425 -1.41 22.35 -18.08
N ILE A 426 -2.64 22.36 -18.62
CA ILE A 426 -2.93 22.65 -20.03
C ILE A 426 -2.47 24.07 -20.41
N ALA A 427 -2.81 25.07 -19.59
CA ALA A 427 -2.39 26.45 -19.83
C ALA A 427 -0.87 26.56 -19.90
N ARG A 428 -0.18 25.90 -18.96
CA ARG A 428 1.28 25.84 -18.93
C ARG A 428 1.87 25.08 -20.11
N ARG A 429 1.25 23.98 -20.54
CA ARG A 429 1.65 23.16 -21.71
C ARG A 429 1.46 23.89 -23.04
N ASN A 430 0.38 24.64 -23.21
CA ASN A 430 0.14 25.43 -24.42
C ASN A 430 1.21 26.50 -24.65
N ASN A 431 1.79 27.07 -23.58
CA ASN A 431 2.93 27.99 -23.67
C ASN A 431 4.20 27.31 -24.22
N PHE A 432 4.34 25.99 -24.07
CA PHE A 432 5.40 25.19 -24.69
C PHE A 432 5.03 24.72 -26.11
N ALA A 433 3.79 24.28 -26.32
CA ALA A 433 3.34 23.70 -27.58
C ALA A 433 3.45 24.69 -28.76
N LYS A 434 3.21 25.99 -28.53
CA LYS A 434 3.30 26.99 -29.61
C LYS A 434 4.73 27.20 -30.13
N PRO A 435 5.74 27.53 -29.29
CA PRO A 435 7.13 27.57 -29.74
C PRO A 435 7.60 26.24 -30.35
N PHE A 436 7.19 25.10 -29.77
CA PHE A 436 7.50 23.78 -30.31
C PHE A 436 7.02 23.63 -31.76
N ALA A 437 5.75 23.94 -32.03
CA ALA A 437 5.18 23.80 -33.36
C ALA A 437 5.80 24.78 -34.37
N GLN A 438 6.17 26.00 -33.93
CA GLN A 438 6.90 26.95 -34.76
C GLN A 438 8.30 26.45 -35.13
N ALA A 439 9.05 25.92 -34.14
CA ALA A 439 10.35 25.30 -34.37
C ALA A 439 10.25 24.06 -35.27
N LEU A 440 9.15 23.30 -35.15
CA LEU A 440 8.86 22.14 -36.00
C LEU A 440 8.65 22.53 -37.46
N VAL A 441 7.89 23.59 -37.73
CA VAL A 441 7.69 24.12 -39.09
C VAL A 441 9.03 24.57 -39.70
N GLN A 442 9.88 25.25 -38.92
CA GLN A 442 11.20 25.68 -39.38
C GLN A 442 12.13 24.50 -39.67
N TRP A 443 12.14 23.50 -38.79
CA TRP A 443 12.92 22.27 -38.96
C TRP A 443 12.45 21.48 -40.19
N ASN A 444 11.13 21.39 -40.43
CA ASN A 444 10.57 20.71 -41.60
C ASN A 444 10.98 21.38 -42.93
N ALA A 445 11.20 22.69 -42.94
CA ALA A 445 11.63 23.42 -44.12
C ALA A 445 13.12 23.19 -44.47
N GLN A 446 13.87 22.52 -43.60
CA GLN A 446 15.30 22.28 -43.75
C GLN A 446 15.59 20.77 -43.84
N THR A 447 16.78 20.40 -44.30
CA THR A 447 17.23 19.01 -44.17
C THR A 447 17.55 18.75 -42.69
N PRO A 448 16.89 17.79 -42.02
CA PRO A 448 17.15 17.51 -40.62
C PRO A 448 18.61 17.14 -40.36
N ALA A 449 19.27 17.88 -39.47
CA ALA A 449 20.56 17.47 -38.95
C ALA A 449 20.42 16.18 -38.12
N ASP A 450 21.41 15.30 -38.20
CA ASP A 450 21.43 14.08 -37.39
C ASP A 450 21.76 14.43 -35.94
N SER A 451 20.74 14.49 -35.10
CA SER A 451 20.88 14.73 -33.65
C SER A 451 21.19 13.45 -32.87
N GLY A 452 21.25 12.30 -33.53
CA GLY A 452 21.53 10.99 -32.94
C GLY A 452 20.33 10.37 -32.20
N ARG A 453 19.71 11.09 -31.26
CA ARG A 453 18.62 10.57 -30.43
C ARG A 453 17.24 10.65 -31.10
N VAL A 454 17.02 11.68 -31.91
CA VAL A 454 15.74 11.97 -32.57
C VAL A 454 15.75 11.43 -33.99
N VAL A 455 14.82 10.53 -34.29
CA VAL A 455 14.77 9.74 -35.53
C VAL A 455 13.45 10.00 -36.26
N PRO A 456 13.46 10.61 -37.46
CA PRO A 456 12.28 10.65 -38.33
C PRO A 456 11.80 9.22 -38.64
N LEU A 457 10.49 8.97 -38.61
CA LEU A 457 9.94 7.62 -38.77
C LEU A 457 10.36 6.94 -40.08
N GLU A 458 10.46 7.70 -41.18
CA GLU A 458 10.93 7.22 -42.47
C GLU A 458 12.39 6.72 -42.45
N HIS A 459 13.17 7.01 -41.40
CA HIS A 459 14.56 6.56 -41.25
C HIS A 459 14.74 5.46 -40.19
N VAL A 460 13.68 5.05 -39.49
CA VAL A 460 13.79 4.06 -38.39
C VAL A 460 14.30 2.71 -38.88
N LEU A 461 13.88 2.27 -40.07
CA LEU A 461 14.31 0.99 -40.63
C LEU A 461 15.82 0.97 -40.88
N ASP A 462 16.38 2.03 -41.45
CA ASP A 462 17.81 2.14 -41.73
C ASP A 462 18.65 2.43 -40.49
N LYS A 463 18.21 3.35 -39.63
CA LYS A 463 19.02 3.84 -38.50
C LYS A 463 18.96 2.97 -37.26
N VAL A 464 17.87 2.22 -37.07
CA VAL A 464 17.64 1.45 -35.83
C VAL A 464 17.42 -0.02 -36.13
N LEU A 465 16.46 -0.35 -37.00
CA LEU A 465 16.06 -1.75 -37.17
C LEU A 465 17.14 -2.58 -37.87
N ALA A 466 17.67 -2.12 -39.00
CA ALA A 466 18.68 -2.85 -39.77
C ALA A 466 19.99 -3.08 -38.98
N PRO A 467 20.57 -2.09 -38.26
CA PRO A 467 21.75 -2.31 -37.44
C PRO A 467 21.56 -3.37 -36.34
N ILE A 468 20.38 -3.42 -35.71
CA ILE A 468 20.06 -4.44 -34.70
C ILE A 468 19.86 -5.80 -35.38
N ALA A 469 19.11 -5.83 -36.48
CA ALA A 469 18.81 -7.04 -37.25
C ALA A 469 20.06 -7.71 -37.86
N ALA A 470 21.14 -6.95 -38.07
CA ALA A 470 22.41 -7.49 -38.54
C ALA A 470 23.09 -8.41 -37.51
N VAL A 471 22.73 -8.29 -36.23
CA VAL A 471 23.34 -9.07 -35.13
C VAL A 471 22.33 -10.03 -34.49
N HIS A 472 21.05 -9.64 -34.41
CA HIS A 472 20.01 -10.44 -33.76
C HIS A 472 18.70 -10.44 -34.55
N PRO A 473 17.97 -11.58 -34.60
CA PRO A 473 16.60 -11.59 -35.09
C PRO A 473 15.74 -10.59 -34.31
N THR A 474 14.97 -9.79 -35.03
CA THR A 474 14.30 -8.61 -34.47
C THR A 474 12.80 -8.64 -34.75
N LEU A 475 12.02 -8.20 -33.78
CA LEU A 475 10.60 -7.91 -33.91
C LEU A 475 10.40 -6.39 -33.84
N LEU A 476 9.85 -5.78 -34.89
CA LEU A 476 9.36 -4.41 -34.87
C LEU A 476 7.87 -4.41 -34.49
N LEU A 477 7.55 -3.99 -33.27
CA LEU A 477 6.19 -3.79 -32.82
C LEU A 477 5.78 -2.33 -33.05
N VAL A 478 4.88 -2.11 -34.00
CA VAL A 478 4.27 -0.80 -34.29
C VAL A 478 2.93 -0.74 -33.59
N MET A 479 2.80 0.07 -32.54
CA MET A 479 1.53 0.28 -31.85
C MET A 479 0.85 1.53 -32.41
N ASP A 480 -0.24 1.32 -33.12
CA ASP A 480 -0.96 2.37 -33.85
C ASP A 480 -1.58 3.40 -32.89
N GLY A 481 -1.28 4.68 -33.10
CA GLY A 481 -1.75 5.78 -32.25
C GLY A 481 -1.10 5.86 -30.86
N LEU A 482 -0.02 5.11 -30.59
CA LEU A 482 0.61 5.07 -29.27
C LEU A 482 1.39 6.36 -28.95
N SER A 483 0.87 7.15 -28.00
CA SER A 483 1.55 8.32 -27.45
C SER A 483 2.66 7.92 -26.47
N ASN A 484 3.64 8.81 -26.28
CA ASN A 484 4.70 8.61 -25.30
C ASN A 484 4.17 8.41 -23.87
N SER A 485 3.07 9.06 -23.47
CA SER A 485 2.49 8.92 -22.13
C SER A 485 1.93 7.53 -21.88
N ILE A 486 1.13 6.99 -22.81
CA ILE A 486 0.61 5.62 -22.73
C ILE A 486 1.75 4.62 -22.78
N PHE A 487 2.79 4.87 -23.59
CA PHE A 487 3.98 4.02 -23.59
C PHE A 487 4.66 3.96 -22.22
N ARG A 488 4.85 5.10 -21.54
CA ARG A 488 5.44 5.13 -20.19
C ARG A 488 4.60 4.36 -19.19
N GLU A 489 3.27 4.44 -19.31
CA GLU A 489 2.33 3.70 -18.48
C GLU A 489 2.43 2.17 -18.72
N LEU A 490 2.25 1.72 -19.97
CA LEU A 490 2.24 0.31 -20.34
C LEU A 490 3.54 -0.40 -19.95
N PHE A 491 4.68 0.27 -20.15
CA PHE A 491 6.00 -0.33 -19.97
C PHE A 491 6.64 0.03 -18.62
N ALA A 492 5.92 0.71 -17.71
CA ALA A 492 6.42 1.06 -16.38
C ALA A 492 6.93 -0.14 -15.57
N ARG A 493 6.33 -1.32 -15.78
CA ARG A 493 6.66 -2.58 -15.07
C ARG A 493 7.15 -3.68 -16.00
N VAL A 494 7.66 -3.36 -17.19
CA VAL A 494 8.03 -4.38 -18.19
C VAL A 494 9.07 -5.40 -17.68
N ALA A 495 9.88 -5.03 -16.69
CA ALA A 495 10.83 -5.93 -16.03
C ALA A 495 10.14 -7.13 -15.36
N SER A 496 8.93 -6.99 -14.79
CA SER A 496 8.18 -8.13 -14.23
C SER A 496 7.74 -9.13 -15.31
N TYR A 497 7.76 -8.71 -16.58
CA TYR A 497 7.52 -9.55 -17.75
C TYR A 497 8.80 -10.11 -18.38
N GLY A 498 9.95 -9.99 -17.71
CA GLY A 498 11.21 -10.60 -18.17
C GLY A 498 11.88 -9.85 -19.33
N TRP A 499 11.60 -8.55 -19.47
CA TRP A 499 12.22 -7.68 -20.46
C TRP A 499 13.08 -6.60 -19.81
N ALA A 500 14.16 -6.19 -20.49
CA ALA A 500 14.98 -5.06 -20.11
C ALA A 500 15.01 -4.03 -21.26
N GLU A 501 14.69 -2.77 -20.95
CA GLU A 501 14.87 -1.65 -21.89
C GLU A 501 16.37 -1.35 -22.04
N LEU A 502 16.80 -1.12 -23.27
CA LEU A 502 18.15 -0.72 -23.61
C LEU A 502 18.16 0.67 -24.26
N VAL A 503 19.26 1.38 -24.04
CA VAL A 503 19.56 2.67 -24.66
C VAL A 503 20.90 2.60 -25.39
N PRO A 504 21.11 3.37 -26.49
CA PRO A 504 22.42 3.44 -27.12
C PRO A 504 23.46 3.95 -26.12
N THR A 505 24.61 3.29 -26.02
CA THR A 505 25.63 3.64 -25.01
C THR A 505 26.17 5.06 -25.21
N SER A 506 26.22 5.54 -26.46
CA SER A 506 26.65 6.91 -26.78
C SER A 506 25.65 7.99 -26.34
N GLN A 507 24.38 7.63 -26.19
CA GLN A 507 23.30 8.57 -25.85
C GLN A 507 22.90 8.47 -24.37
N GLY A 508 22.98 7.28 -23.77
CA GLY A 508 22.57 7.04 -22.39
C GLY A 508 21.06 7.20 -22.12
N LYS A 509 20.25 7.44 -23.15
CA LYS A 509 18.81 7.65 -23.09
C LYS A 509 18.05 6.98 -24.26
N PRO A 510 16.75 6.70 -24.12
CA PRO A 510 15.95 6.10 -25.19
C PRO A 510 15.87 6.99 -26.43
N LEU A 511 15.77 6.37 -27.61
CA LEU A 511 15.53 7.07 -28.87
C LEU A 511 14.09 7.61 -28.92
N ILE A 512 13.84 8.56 -29.81
CA ILE A 512 12.53 9.18 -29.97
C ILE A 512 12.19 9.26 -31.46
N GLY A 513 10.98 8.82 -31.82
CA GLY A 513 10.47 8.94 -33.18
C GLY A 513 9.80 10.29 -33.41
N ILE A 514 9.91 10.83 -34.64
CA ILE A 514 9.10 11.95 -35.11
C ILE A 514 8.18 11.48 -36.24
N ALA A 515 6.87 11.60 -36.03
CA ALA A 515 5.83 11.30 -37.02
C ALA A 515 5.96 12.17 -38.29
N ALA A 516 5.48 11.67 -39.43
CA ALA A 516 5.39 12.45 -40.67
C ALA A 516 4.15 13.37 -40.65
N PHE A 517 4.03 14.29 -41.62
CA PHE A 517 2.96 15.29 -41.63
C PHE A 517 1.98 15.10 -42.79
N PRO A 518 0.66 15.24 -42.56
CA PRO A 518 -0.01 15.34 -41.25
C PRO A 518 0.20 14.07 -40.41
N THR A 519 0.09 14.18 -39.09
CA THR A 519 0.33 13.09 -38.12
C THR A 519 -0.84 12.09 -38.10
N ILE A 520 -1.06 11.42 -39.22
CA ILE A 520 -2.12 10.43 -39.44
C ILE A 520 -1.53 9.09 -39.85
N THR A 521 -2.26 8.00 -39.59
CA THR A 521 -1.84 6.64 -39.87
C THR A 521 -1.41 6.42 -41.33
N GLU A 522 -2.19 6.93 -42.29
CA GLU A 522 -1.95 6.71 -43.72
C GLU A 522 -0.63 7.31 -44.21
N VAL A 523 -0.12 8.32 -43.52
CA VAL A 523 1.15 8.98 -43.87
C VAL A 523 2.28 8.44 -43.02
N SER A 524 2.14 8.49 -41.69
CA SER A 524 3.23 8.14 -40.78
C SER A 524 3.55 6.65 -40.76
N ARG A 525 2.54 5.77 -40.70
CA ARG A 525 2.76 4.31 -40.66
C ARG A 525 3.28 3.78 -41.99
N ALA A 526 2.70 4.28 -43.08
CA ALA A 526 3.17 3.97 -44.43
C ALA A 526 4.63 4.41 -44.61
N SER A 527 4.99 5.61 -44.13
CA SER A 527 6.36 6.12 -44.22
C SER A 527 7.35 5.30 -43.38
N LEU A 528 6.96 4.92 -42.16
CA LEU A 528 7.75 4.03 -41.29
C LEU A 528 8.01 2.68 -41.95
N LEU A 529 6.96 1.99 -42.40
CA LEU A 529 7.06 0.63 -42.93
C LEU A 529 7.69 0.58 -44.33
N CYS A 530 7.66 1.67 -45.08
CA CYS A 530 8.34 1.76 -46.39
C CYS A 530 9.76 2.34 -46.32
N GLY A 531 10.20 2.89 -45.19
CA GLY A 531 11.51 3.54 -45.06
C GLY A 531 11.67 4.80 -45.92
N ARG A 532 10.56 5.47 -46.27
CA ARG A 532 10.54 6.69 -47.08
C ARG A 532 9.20 7.40 -46.95
N LEU A 533 9.20 8.73 -47.09
CA LEU A 533 7.96 9.52 -47.08
C LEU A 533 6.98 9.04 -48.15
N THR A 534 5.82 8.56 -47.72
CA THR A 534 4.78 8.03 -48.61
C THR A 534 3.42 8.08 -47.94
N VAL A 535 2.37 7.82 -48.71
CA VAL A 535 1.01 7.71 -48.23
C VAL A 535 0.40 6.40 -48.73
N GLY A 536 -0.32 5.71 -47.85
CA GLY A 536 -0.94 4.43 -48.20
C GLY A 536 -1.47 3.68 -46.99
N ALA A 537 -1.85 2.44 -47.24
CA ALA A 537 -2.32 1.52 -46.21
C ALA A 537 -1.59 0.18 -46.35
N GLN A 538 -2.16 -0.89 -45.79
CA GLN A 538 -1.57 -2.22 -45.75
C GLN A 538 -1.09 -2.74 -47.12
N ALA A 539 -1.78 -2.38 -48.21
CA ALA A 539 -1.44 -2.77 -49.57
C ALA A 539 -0.12 -2.16 -50.07
N GLN A 540 0.29 -1.01 -49.55
CA GLN A 540 1.57 -0.36 -49.82
C GLN A 540 2.62 -0.75 -48.78
N GLU A 541 2.22 -0.83 -47.51
CA GLU A 541 3.09 -1.15 -46.37
C GLU A 541 3.72 -2.54 -46.49
N LYS A 542 2.92 -3.58 -46.83
CA LYS A 542 3.40 -4.98 -46.96
C LYS A 542 4.54 -5.12 -47.99
N PRO A 543 4.37 -4.73 -49.26
CA PRO A 543 5.45 -4.82 -50.24
C PRO A 543 6.58 -3.83 -49.97
N GLY A 544 6.30 -2.63 -49.44
CA GLY A 544 7.33 -1.66 -49.06
C GLY A 544 8.30 -2.22 -48.03
N PHE A 545 7.78 -2.81 -46.95
CA PHE A 545 8.59 -3.42 -45.89
C PHE A 545 9.35 -4.66 -46.39
N ALA A 546 8.67 -5.54 -47.13
CA ALA A 546 9.26 -6.78 -47.64
C ALA A 546 10.38 -6.54 -48.66
N SER A 547 10.35 -5.42 -49.38
CA SER A 547 11.34 -5.05 -50.40
C SER A 547 12.41 -4.05 -49.92
N HIS A 548 12.35 -3.63 -48.65
CA HIS A 548 13.24 -2.59 -48.13
C HIS A 548 14.72 -2.97 -48.26
N PRO A 549 15.57 -2.17 -48.95
CA PRO A 549 16.93 -2.59 -49.32
C PRO A 549 17.79 -3.03 -48.14
N ALA A 550 17.81 -2.26 -47.04
CA ALA A 550 18.64 -2.59 -45.87
C ALA A 550 18.16 -3.85 -45.14
N LEU A 551 16.85 -4.14 -45.12
CA LEU A 551 16.31 -5.32 -44.45
C LEU A 551 16.46 -6.57 -45.33
N MET A 552 16.32 -6.40 -46.64
CA MET A 552 16.57 -7.45 -47.62
C MET A 552 18.04 -7.86 -47.70
N ALA A 553 18.97 -6.92 -47.53
CA ALA A 553 20.40 -7.24 -47.45
C ALA A 553 20.74 -8.20 -46.29
N LEU A 554 19.90 -8.24 -45.25
CA LEU A 554 20.06 -9.10 -44.08
C LEU A 554 19.21 -10.38 -44.16
N SER A 555 18.34 -10.50 -45.17
CA SER A 555 17.34 -11.57 -45.27
C SER A 555 17.59 -12.45 -46.50
N ARG A 556 17.14 -13.70 -46.44
CA ARG A 556 17.09 -14.56 -47.63
C ARG A 556 15.80 -14.29 -48.39
N THR A 557 15.78 -14.47 -49.70
CA THR A 557 14.58 -14.29 -50.53
C THR A 557 13.40 -15.15 -50.05
N GLU A 558 13.66 -16.38 -49.61
CA GLU A 558 12.67 -17.31 -49.01
C GLU A 558 12.15 -16.87 -47.63
N HIS A 559 12.83 -15.94 -46.98
CA HIS A 559 12.55 -15.42 -45.65
C HIS A 559 12.63 -13.88 -45.64
N ALA A 560 12.07 -13.25 -46.68
CA ALA A 560 11.99 -11.80 -46.79
C ALA A 560 11.30 -11.19 -45.55
N PRO A 561 11.62 -9.95 -45.15
CA PRO A 561 10.98 -9.28 -44.02
C PRO A 561 9.45 -9.34 -44.10
N LYS A 562 8.80 -9.71 -43.00
CA LYS A 562 7.34 -9.87 -42.94
C LYS A 562 6.72 -8.81 -42.06
N VAL A 563 5.55 -8.31 -42.45
CA VAL A 563 4.70 -7.47 -41.60
C VAL A 563 3.30 -8.08 -41.48
N PHE A 564 2.79 -8.12 -40.26
CA PHE A 564 1.45 -8.60 -39.91
C PHE A 564 0.60 -7.44 -39.39
N HIS A 565 -0.64 -7.34 -39.84
CA HIS A 565 -1.60 -6.31 -39.42
C HIS A 565 -2.73 -6.92 -38.61
N LYS A 566 -3.64 -6.08 -38.10
CA LYS A 566 -4.79 -6.47 -37.25
C LYS A 566 -5.51 -7.74 -37.71
N GLY A 567 -5.81 -7.86 -39.00
CA GLY A 567 -6.50 -9.03 -39.57
C GLY A 567 -5.68 -10.33 -39.56
N ASP A 568 -4.37 -10.24 -39.43
CA ASP A 568 -3.43 -11.36 -39.41
C ASP A 568 -3.08 -11.83 -37.99
N LEU A 569 -3.41 -11.04 -36.94
CA LEU A 569 -2.92 -11.31 -35.57
C LEU A 569 -3.69 -12.39 -34.84
N ALA A 570 -4.99 -12.52 -35.11
CA ALA A 570 -5.89 -13.37 -34.36
C ALA A 570 -6.42 -14.52 -35.21
N ASP A 571 -6.38 -15.73 -34.67
CA ASP A 571 -7.08 -16.89 -35.18
C ASP A 571 -7.86 -17.52 -34.03
N THR A 572 -9.19 -17.69 -34.20
CA THR A 572 -10.12 -18.18 -33.14
C THR A 572 -9.96 -17.47 -31.78
N GLY A 573 -9.60 -16.18 -31.78
CA GLY A 573 -9.41 -15.37 -30.57
C GLY A 573 -8.04 -15.53 -29.88
N ASN A 574 -7.14 -16.34 -30.44
CA ASN A 574 -5.76 -16.53 -29.99
C ASN A 574 -4.76 -15.90 -30.98
N LEU A 575 -3.52 -15.69 -30.55
CA LEU A 575 -2.45 -15.27 -31.46
C LEU A 575 -2.26 -16.30 -32.57
N ALA A 576 -2.38 -15.87 -33.82
CA ALA A 576 -2.46 -16.73 -35.00
C ALA A 576 -1.22 -17.66 -35.17
N PRO A 577 -1.39 -18.89 -35.70
CA PRO A 577 -0.26 -19.81 -35.90
C PRO A 577 0.82 -19.25 -36.84
N GLU A 578 0.45 -18.46 -37.85
CA GLU A 578 1.38 -17.92 -38.83
C GLU A 578 2.38 -16.93 -38.21
N ILE A 579 1.89 -16.00 -37.38
CA ILE A 579 2.74 -15.04 -36.68
C ILE A 579 3.65 -15.75 -35.66
N ARG A 580 3.15 -16.77 -34.94
CA ARG A 580 3.98 -17.60 -34.05
C ARG A 580 5.09 -18.30 -34.82
N ALA A 581 4.78 -18.90 -35.96
CA ALA A 581 5.76 -19.58 -36.81
C ALA A 581 6.81 -18.61 -37.35
N ALA A 582 6.41 -17.40 -37.78
CA ALA A 582 7.32 -16.38 -38.25
C ALA A 582 8.27 -15.89 -37.14
N ILE A 583 7.75 -15.67 -35.93
CA ILE A 583 8.55 -15.23 -34.77
C ILE A 583 9.48 -16.34 -34.30
N ALA A 584 9.02 -17.59 -34.19
CA ALA A 584 9.85 -18.71 -33.75
C ALA A 584 10.99 -19.06 -34.74
N ASN A 585 10.82 -18.76 -36.03
CA ASN A 585 11.81 -19.08 -37.06
C ASN A 585 13.02 -18.12 -37.01
N GLN A 586 14.17 -18.63 -36.54
CA GLN A 586 15.43 -17.88 -36.47
C GLN A 586 16.00 -17.47 -37.84
N ARG A 587 15.57 -18.10 -38.95
CA ARG A 587 15.96 -17.69 -40.31
C ARG A 587 15.18 -16.48 -40.81
N GLN A 588 14.02 -16.20 -40.22
CA GLN A 588 13.24 -14.99 -40.45
C GLN A 588 13.85 -13.87 -39.61
N GLN A 589 14.80 -13.13 -40.18
CA GLN A 589 15.56 -12.12 -39.44
C GLN A 589 14.68 -11.00 -38.90
N VAL A 590 13.78 -10.48 -39.74
CA VAL A 590 12.92 -9.35 -39.39
C VAL A 590 11.46 -9.74 -39.51
N VAL A 591 10.72 -9.50 -38.42
CA VAL A 591 9.26 -9.58 -38.36
C VAL A 591 8.75 -8.24 -37.84
N SER A 592 7.67 -7.73 -38.41
CA SER A 592 6.95 -6.57 -37.91
C SER A 592 5.49 -6.91 -37.62
N VAL A 593 4.95 -6.28 -36.59
CA VAL A 593 3.57 -6.45 -36.14
C VAL A 593 2.96 -5.08 -35.90
N VAL A 594 1.86 -4.79 -36.59
CA VAL A 594 1.06 -3.58 -36.37
C VAL A 594 -0.08 -3.92 -35.43
N TYR A 595 -0.04 -3.35 -34.23
CA TYR A 595 -1.00 -3.57 -33.16
C TYR A 595 -1.91 -2.35 -32.99
N ASN A 596 -3.13 -2.44 -33.51
CA ASN A 596 -4.10 -1.35 -33.48
C ASN A 596 -5.09 -1.50 -32.31
N ALA A 597 -4.65 -1.18 -31.09
CA ALA A 597 -5.54 -1.17 -29.92
C ALA A 597 -5.73 0.23 -29.31
N VAL A 598 -4.75 1.12 -29.45
CA VAL A 598 -4.84 2.48 -28.91
C VAL A 598 -5.75 3.32 -29.80
N ASP A 599 -5.49 3.38 -31.10
CA ASP A 599 -6.31 4.15 -32.05
C ASP A 599 -7.77 3.69 -32.13
N ASP A 600 -8.03 2.38 -32.15
CA ASP A 600 -9.38 1.79 -32.02
C ASP A 600 -10.16 2.36 -30.81
N HIS A 601 -9.48 2.62 -29.69
CA HIS A 601 -10.10 3.19 -28.49
C HIS A 601 -10.36 4.70 -28.59
N LEU A 602 -9.50 5.46 -29.30
CA LEU A 602 -9.69 6.90 -29.51
C LEU A 602 -10.99 7.22 -30.26
N SER A 603 -11.44 6.28 -31.11
CA SER A 603 -12.70 6.35 -31.83
C SER A 603 -13.88 5.68 -31.11
N GLY A 604 -13.65 5.09 -29.93
CA GLY A 604 -14.64 4.35 -29.14
C GLY A 604 -15.58 5.23 -28.30
N PRO A 605 -16.51 4.62 -27.53
CA PRO A 605 -17.43 5.34 -26.65
C PRO A 605 -16.73 6.00 -25.44
N ASP A 606 -17.17 7.21 -25.06
CA ASP A 606 -16.60 8.11 -24.03
C ASP A 606 -16.88 7.69 -22.56
N GLN A 607 -17.62 6.60 -22.33
CA GLN A 607 -18.11 6.23 -20.99
C GLN A 607 -17.11 5.40 -20.16
N LEU A 608 -16.01 4.93 -20.76
CA LEU A 608 -15.04 4.06 -20.09
C LEU A 608 -13.73 4.80 -19.83
N ASN A 609 -13.37 4.98 -18.56
CA ASN A 609 -12.03 5.44 -18.19
C ASN A 609 -11.06 4.26 -18.25
N GLN A 610 -10.23 4.21 -19.30
CA GLN A 610 -9.34 3.09 -19.53
C GLN A 610 -7.97 3.30 -18.88
N ARG A 611 -7.62 2.39 -17.98
CA ARG A 611 -6.23 2.16 -17.57
C ARG A 611 -5.53 1.34 -18.65
N TRP A 612 -4.29 1.68 -18.97
CA TRP A 612 -3.45 0.94 -19.89
C TRP A 612 -2.52 0.01 -19.12
N ALA A 613 -2.86 -1.28 -19.12
CA ALA A 613 -1.97 -2.34 -18.67
C ALA A 613 -1.70 -3.30 -19.83
N LEU A 614 -0.53 -3.95 -19.84
CA LEU A 614 -0.20 -4.93 -20.88
C LEU A 614 -1.16 -6.14 -20.84
N GLU A 615 -1.67 -6.44 -19.65
CA GLU A 615 -2.63 -7.47 -19.30
C GLU A 615 -3.99 -7.26 -19.97
N ASP A 616 -4.38 -5.99 -20.15
CA ASP A 616 -5.66 -5.61 -20.77
C ASP A 616 -5.60 -5.71 -22.31
N LEU A 617 -4.40 -5.81 -22.88
CA LEU A 617 -4.15 -5.92 -24.32
C LEU A 617 -4.05 -7.40 -24.72
N ARG A 618 -5.23 -8.00 -25.02
CA ARG A 618 -5.46 -9.45 -25.22
C ARG A 618 -4.35 -10.24 -25.91
N LEU A 619 -3.75 -9.73 -27.00
CA LEU A 619 -2.75 -10.47 -27.79
C LEU A 619 -1.30 -10.02 -27.53
N LEU A 620 -1.09 -8.94 -26.79
CA LEU A 620 0.23 -8.33 -26.62
C LEU A 620 1.15 -9.18 -25.73
N LEU A 621 0.68 -9.63 -24.57
CA LEU A 621 1.48 -10.51 -23.70
C LEU A 621 1.83 -11.85 -24.37
N PRO A 622 0.90 -12.56 -25.06
CA PRO A 622 1.25 -13.72 -25.88
C PRO A 622 2.32 -13.41 -26.93
N LEU A 623 2.20 -12.30 -27.65
CA LEU A 623 3.17 -11.88 -28.67
C LEU A 623 4.56 -11.64 -28.06
N LEU A 624 4.63 -10.88 -26.96
CA LEU A 624 5.88 -10.64 -26.25
C LEU A 624 6.47 -11.95 -25.71
N ARG A 625 5.65 -12.88 -25.22
CA ARG A 625 6.16 -14.19 -24.79
C ARG A 625 6.84 -14.93 -25.94
N GLU A 626 6.22 -15.02 -27.12
CA GLU A 626 6.81 -15.68 -28.30
C GLU A 626 8.13 -15.03 -28.72
N ALA A 627 8.18 -13.69 -28.74
CA ALA A 627 9.41 -12.97 -29.06
C ALA A 627 10.53 -13.26 -28.05
N ARG A 628 10.18 -13.36 -26.76
CA ARG A 628 11.13 -13.65 -25.67
C ARG A 628 11.68 -15.07 -25.77
N GLU A 629 10.82 -16.07 -25.98
CA GLU A 629 11.23 -17.47 -26.16
C GLU A 629 12.12 -17.64 -27.41
N ALA A 630 11.82 -16.91 -28.48
CA ALA A 630 12.64 -16.85 -29.69
C ALA A 630 13.91 -15.98 -29.53
N ARG A 631 14.15 -15.40 -28.34
CA ARG A 631 15.28 -14.49 -28.03
C ARG A 631 15.44 -13.33 -29.01
N ARG A 632 14.32 -12.81 -29.52
CA ARG A 632 14.34 -11.64 -30.40
C ARG A 632 14.58 -10.36 -29.62
N VAL A 633 15.27 -9.42 -30.26
CA VAL A 633 15.23 -8.01 -29.84
C VAL A 633 13.88 -7.43 -30.26
N VAL A 634 13.20 -6.70 -29.38
CA VAL A 634 11.92 -6.07 -29.68
C VAL A 634 12.13 -4.56 -29.78
N VAL A 635 11.86 -3.98 -30.94
CA VAL A 635 11.82 -2.54 -31.14
C VAL A 635 10.36 -2.11 -31.10
N ILE A 636 10.00 -1.22 -30.19
CA ILE A 636 8.63 -0.72 -30.03
C ILE A 636 8.59 0.74 -30.49
N THR A 637 7.67 1.03 -31.40
CA THR A 637 7.40 2.39 -31.90
C THR A 637 5.92 2.60 -32.18
N ALA A 638 5.55 3.83 -32.49
CA ALA A 638 4.24 4.19 -33.04
C ALA A 638 4.38 4.88 -34.39
N ASP A 639 3.26 5.11 -35.05
CA ASP A 639 3.13 5.94 -36.25
C ASP A 639 2.84 7.41 -35.89
N HIS A 640 1.94 7.65 -34.94
CA HIS A 640 1.72 8.97 -34.35
C HIS A 640 1.26 8.83 -32.90
N GLY A 641 1.35 9.93 -32.15
CA GLY A 641 0.63 10.03 -30.88
C GLY A 641 -0.75 10.66 -31.10
N HIS A 642 -1.37 11.12 -30.01
CA HIS A 642 -2.71 11.70 -30.04
C HIS A 642 -2.90 12.69 -28.89
N LEU A 643 -4.00 13.42 -28.96
CA LEU A 643 -4.56 14.19 -27.87
C LEU A 643 -5.86 13.55 -27.39
N LEU A 644 -6.01 13.38 -26.09
CA LEU A 644 -7.29 12.97 -25.52
C LEU A 644 -8.25 14.15 -25.44
N GLU A 645 -9.54 13.86 -25.50
CA GLU A 645 -10.57 14.87 -25.29
C GLU A 645 -10.56 15.36 -23.84
N ASP A 646 -10.22 16.63 -23.70
CA ASP A 646 -10.18 17.32 -22.43
C ASP A 646 -10.68 18.76 -22.57
N GLY A 647 -12.00 18.92 -22.67
CA GLY A 647 -12.63 20.23 -22.77
C GLY A 647 -12.24 20.99 -24.05
N THR A 648 -12.01 20.28 -25.15
CA THR A 648 -11.55 20.92 -26.38
C THR A 648 -12.69 21.73 -27.02
N THR A 649 -12.33 22.76 -27.80
CA THR A 649 -13.31 23.60 -28.53
C THR A 649 -13.31 23.26 -30.02
N GLN A 650 -14.49 23.06 -30.60
CA GLN A 650 -14.60 22.86 -32.04
C GLN A 650 -14.48 24.20 -32.78
N ILE A 651 -13.59 24.28 -33.77
CA ILE A 651 -13.42 25.45 -34.64
C ILE A 651 -13.76 25.10 -36.10
N PRO A 652 -14.26 26.05 -36.91
CA PRO A 652 -14.51 25.80 -38.33
C PRO A 652 -13.20 25.59 -39.10
N GLY A 653 -13.20 24.73 -40.12
CA GLY A 653 -12.15 24.75 -41.15
C GLY A 653 -11.72 23.41 -41.75
N GLY A 654 -11.86 22.28 -41.05
CA GLY A 654 -11.35 20.99 -41.52
C GLY A 654 -12.36 19.84 -41.47
N GLU A 655 -12.26 18.91 -42.41
CA GLU A 655 -13.01 17.63 -42.41
C GLU A 655 -12.30 16.55 -41.57
N SER A 656 -10.98 16.68 -41.37
CA SER A 656 -10.18 15.82 -40.49
C SER A 656 -10.11 16.41 -39.08
N ASP A 657 -9.72 15.60 -38.10
CA ASP A 657 -9.79 15.98 -36.68
C ASP A 657 -9.00 17.26 -36.35
N ARG A 658 -7.77 17.38 -36.85
CA ARG A 658 -6.83 18.45 -36.47
C ARG A 658 -5.99 19.02 -37.61
N TRP A 659 -6.32 18.68 -38.85
CA TRP A 659 -5.66 19.24 -40.03
C TRP A 659 -6.65 19.47 -41.18
N ARG A 660 -6.22 20.29 -42.14
CA ARG A 660 -6.92 20.54 -43.40
C ARG A 660 -5.93 20.86 -44.51
N LEU A 661 -6.32 20.65 -45.76
CA LEU A 661 -5.54 21.13 -46.89
C LEU A 661 -5.49 22.67 -46.88
N GLY A 662 -4.33 23.23 -47.24
CA GLY A 662 -4.17 24.67 -47.35
C GLY A 662 -2.73 25.14 -47.15
N ARG A 663 -2.50 26.41 -47.50
CA ARG A 663 -1.20 27.08 -47.36
C ARG A 663 -1.21 28.24 -46.37
N THR A 664 -2.39 28.57 -45.82
CA THR A 664 -2.61 29.74 -44.98
C THR A 664 -3.43 29.39 -43.75
N ALA A 665 -2.94 29.81 -42.58
CA ALA A 665 -3.69 29.77 -41.34
C ALA A 665 -4.82 30.81 -41.38
N ALA A 666 -6.00 30.40 -40.94
CA ALA A 666 -7.22 31.19 -40.83
C ALA A 666 -7.56 31.54 -39.36
N SER A 667 -6.88 30.91 -38.39
CA SER A 667 -7.08 31.18 -36.96
C SER A 667 -5.74 31.20 -36.19
N PRO A 668 -5.69 31.81 -34.99
CA PRO A 668 -4.49 31.77 -34.13
C PRO A 668 -4.09 30.37 -33.66
N GLN A 669 -5.00 29.40 -33.73
CA GLN A 669 -4.79 28.00 -33.35
C GLN A 669 -4.16 27.17 -34.48
N GLU A 670 -4.02 27.75 -35.66
CA GLU A 670 -3.52 27.09 -36.86
C GLU A 670 -2.07 27.49 -37.20
N LEU A 671 -1.33 26.55 -37.77
CA LEU A 671 -0.06 26.79 -38.46
C LEU A 671 -0.06 26.09 -39.82
N ALA A 672 0.41 26.80 -40.84
CA ALA A 672 0.61 26.22 -42.17
C ALA A 672 2.00 25.58 -42.26
N VAL A 673 2.07 24.37 -42.82
CA VAL A 673 3.31 23.63 -43.06
C VAL A 673 3.29 23.06 -44.47
N SER A 674 4.41 23.15 -45.17
CA SER A 674 4.51 22.68 -46.56
C SER A 674 5.91 22.17 -46.88
N GLY A 675 5.99 21.28 -47.87
CA GLY A 675 7.24 20.64 -48.28
C GLY A 675 7.87 19.79 -47.17
N GLY A 676 9.15 19.45 -47.33
CA GLY A 676 9.88 18.63 -46.37
C GLY A 676 9.22 17.27 -46.17
N ARG A 677 8.68 17.05 -44.96
CA ARG A 677 8.04 15.80 -44.52
C ARG A 677 6.50 15.84 -44.60
N VAL A 678 5.94 16.84 -45.28
CA VAL A 678 4.49 16.92 -45.56
C VAL A 678 4.15 16.09 -46.79
N VAL A 679 3.25 15.14 -46.62
CA VAL A 679 2.76 14.26 -47.70
C VAL A 679 1.23 14.34 -47.75
N THR A 680 0.69 14.63 -48.92
CA THR A 680 -0.77 14.67 -49.14
C THR A 680 -1.17 13.82 -50.33
N ASN A 681 -2.39 13.25 -50.31
CA ASN A 681 -2.91 12.43 -51.40
C ASN A 681 -3.05 13.20 -52.73
N ASP A 682 -3.25 14.52 -52.68
CA ASP A 682 -3.35 15.39 -53.85
C ASP A 682 -1.98 15.86 -54.38
N GLY A 683 -0.88 15.46 -53.74
CA GLY A 683 0.49 15.85 -54.10
C GLY A 683 0.83 17.33 -53.83
N SER A 684 -0.07 18.10 -53.22
CA SER A 684 0.17 19.52 -52.90
C SER A 684 1.26 19.71 -51.84
N ASN A 685 1.46 18.70 -50.99
CA ASN A 685 2.40 18.67 -49.86
C ASN A 685 2.31 19.93 -49.00
N ALA A 686 1.08 20.41 -48.77
CA ALA A 686 0.80 21.61 -48.00
C ALA A 686 -0.47 21.42 -47.16
N VAL A 687 -0.33 21.56 -45.85
CA VAL A 687 -1.42 21.39 -44.88
C VAL A 687 -1.42 22.51 -43.86
N VAL A 688 -2.59 22.73 -43.26
CA VAL A 688 -2.78 23.57 -42.09
C VAL A 688 -3.18 22.67 -40.94
N CYS A 689 -2.47 22.78 -39.82
CA CYS A 689 -2.63 21.91 -38.66
C CYS A 689 -2.86 22.73 -37.39
N LEU A 690 -3.56 22.14 -36.42
CA LEU A 690 -3.70 22.69 -35.09
C LEU A 690 -2.46 22.41 -34.25
N TRP A 691 -1.90 23.43 -33.61
CA TRP A 691 -0.67 23.31 -32.80
C TRP A 691 -0.94 23.08 -31.31
N GLY A 692 -2.05 23.58 -30.78
CA GLY A 692 -2.41 23.52 -29.36
C GLY A 692 -3.42 22.41 -29.06
N GLU A 693 -3.53 22.04 -27.79
CA GLU A 693 -4.37 20.89 -27.38
C GLU A 693 -5.84 21.23 -27.13
N SER A 694 -6.21 22.52 -27.14
CA SER A 694 -7.55 22.99 -26.75
C SER A 694 -8.54 23.12 -27.91
N SER A 695 -8.20 22.70 -29.13
CA SER A 695 -9.04 22.92 -30.31
C SER A 695 -9.10 21.71 -31.23
N ARG A 696 -10.22 21.50 -31.92
CA ARG A 696 -10.43 20.44 -32.93
C ARG A 696 -11.29 20.98 -34.09
N TYR A 697 -11.25 20.35 -35.26
CA TYR A 697 -12.21 20.64 -36.34
C TYR A 697 -13.41 19.70 -36.33
N ALA A 698 -13.17 18.41 -36.12
CA ALA A 698 -14.21 17.38 -36.17
C ALA A 698 -15.12 17.38 -34.92
N GLY A 699 -16.17 16.56 -34.98
CA GLY A 699 -17.04 16.27 -33.84
C GLY A 699 -16.29 15.64 -32.67
N ARG A 700 -16.93 15.60 -31.49
CA ARG A 700 -16.29 15.09 -30.27
C ARG A 700 -15.99 13.58 -30.38
N LYS A 701 -14.77 13.18 -30.04
CA LYS A 701 -14.26 11.78 -29.93
C LYS A 701 -13.50 11.63 -28.61
N ASN A 702 -12.99 10.43 -28.28
CA ASN A 702 -12.15 10.22 -27.09
C ASN A 702 -10.73 10.78 -27.29
N GLY A 703 -10.27 10.82 -28.54
CA GLY A 703 -9.04 11.51 -28.88
C GLY A 703 -8.94 11.87 -30.35
N TYR A 704 -7.88 12.59 -30.68
CA TYR A 704 -7.68 13.25 -31.97
C TYR A 704 -6.21 13.20 -32.37
N HIS A 705 -5.94 13.17 -33.67
CA HIS A 705 -4.60 13.23 -34.25
C HIS A 705 -4.58 14.05 -35.56
N GLY A 706 -3.41 14.19 -36.19
CA GLY A 706 -3.21 14.95 -37.44
C GLY A 706 -2.62 16.35 -37.27
N GLY A 707 -2.51 16.85 -36.04
CA GLY A 707 -1.96 18.16 -35.68
C GLY A 707 -0.44 18.22 -35.50
N LEU A 708 0.02 19.34 -34.96
CA LEU A 708 1.44 19.63 -34.66
C LEU A 708 1.73 19.70 -33.15
N SER A 709 0.83 19.21 -32.31
CA SER A 709 1.08 19.21 -30.87
C SER A 709 2.24 18.28 -30.52
N PRO A 710 3.01 18.54 -29.46
CA PRO A 710 4.09 17.67 -29.03
C PRO A 710 3.65 16.21 -28.80
N GLN A 711 2.41 16.02 -28.31
CA GLN A 711 1.86 14.68 -28.05
C GLN A 711 1.60 13.88 -29.33
N GLU A 712 1.21 14.55 -30.42
CA GLU A 712 0.93 13.90 -31.71
C GLU A 712 2.23 13.61 -32.48
N VAL A 713 3.18 14.54 -32.41
CA VAL A 713 4.40 14.52 -33.24
C VAL A 713 5.45 13.54 -32.71
N THR A 714 5.55 13.40 -31.38
CA THR A 714 6.57 12.57 -30.75
C THR A 714 6.02 11.18 -30.43
N VAL A 715 6.75 10.15 -30.84
CA VAL A 715 6.37 8.75 -30.60
C VAL A 715 7.50 8.00 -29.89
N PRO A 716 7.18 6.97 -29.08
CA PRO A 716 8.21 6.16 -28.44
C PRO A 716 9.07 5.46 -29.50
N LEU A 717 10.36 5.28 -29.23
CA LEU A 717 11.25 4.43 -30.02
C LEU A 717 12.20 3.70 -29.07
N SER A 718 11.74 2.58 -28.53
CA SER A 718 12.43 1.86 -27.45
C SER A 718 12.85 0.47 -27.86
N VAL A 719 13.99 0.02 -27.33
CA VAL A 719 14.57 -1.29 -27.64
C VAL A 719 14.55 -2.15 -26.39
N PHE A 720 13.96 -3.33 -26.49
CA PHE A 720 13.85 -4.29 -25.40
C PHE A 720 14.54 -5.61 -25.75
N VAL A 721 15.19 -6.19 -24.75
CA VAL A 721 15.79 -7.52 -24.84
C VAL A 721 15.30 -8.39 -23.69
N PRO A 722 15.27 -9.73 -23.84
CA PRO A 722 15.02 -10.61 -22.71
C PRO A 722 16.02 -10.34 -21.58
N VAL A 723 15.57 -10.39 -20.33
CA VAL A 723 16.46 -10.18 -19.17
C VAL A 723 17.67 -11.13 -19.25
N GLY A 724 18.86 -10.56 -19.10
CA GLY A 724 20.14 -11.28 -19.20
C GLY A 724 20.75 -11.31 -20.61
N ALA A 725 20.03 -10.88 -21.64
CA ALA A 725 20.60 -10.67 -22.97
C ALA A 725 21.36 -9.33 -23.06
N SER A 726 22.32 -9.26 -23.98
CA SER A 726 23.12 -8.06 -24.26
C SER A 726 23.10 -7.74 -25.75
N LEU A 727 23.17 -6.45 -26.08
CA LEU A 727 23.24 -5.97 -27.45
C LEU A 727 24.45 -5.04 -27.59
N ALA A 728 25.32 -5.28 -28.58
CA ALA A 728 26.57 -4.53 -28.74
C ALA A 728 26.29 -3.05 -29.05
N GLY A 729 26.94 -2.13 -28.32
CA GLY A 729 26.70 -0.68 -28.44
C GLY A 729 25.48 -0.17 -27.67
N TRP A 730 24.82 -1.03 -26.91
CA TRP A 730 23.66 -0.70 -26.09
C TRP A 730 23.90 -1.05 -24.61
N SER A 731 23.27 -0.29 -23.71
CA SER A 731 23.34 -0.51 -22.27
C SER A 731 21.94 -0.50 -21.65
N PRO A 732 21.73 -1.18 -20.51
CA PRO A 732 20.45 -1.11 -19.79
C PRO A 732 20.04 0.34 -19.51
N ALA A 733 18.78 0.66 -19.78
CA ALA A 733 18.24 2.00 -19.54
C ALA A 733 18.30 2.35 -18.04
N PRO A 734 18.72 3.57 -17.68
CA PRO A 734 18.41 4.10 -16.35
C PRO A 734 16.88 4.27 -16.21
N PRO A 735 16.33 4.39 -14.98
CA PRO A 735 14.92 4.71 -14.86
C PRO A 735 14.60 6.05 -15.55
N ASN A 736 13.49 6.07 -16.28
CA ASN A 736 13.16 7.20 -17.15
C ASN A 736 12.37 8.32 -16.45
N GLN A 737 12.02 8.13 -15.17
CA GLN A 737 11.16 9.05 -14.42
C GLN A 737 11.88 10.37 -14.14
N PRO A 738 11.25 11.54 -14.39
CA PRO A 738 11.83 12.82 -14.06
C PRO A 738 11.89 13.03 -12.54
N GLU A 739 12.76 13.92 -12.08
CA GLU A 739 12.97 14.12 -10.63
C GLU A 739 11.68 14.49 -9.88
N TRP A 740 10.84 15.34 -10.48
CA TRP A 740 9.58 15.77 -9.89
C TRP A 740 8.52 14.65 -9.77
N TRP A 741 8.74 13.51 -10.43
CA TRP A 741 7.82 12.36 -10.41
C TRP A 741 7.77 11.68 -9.04
N GLU A 742 8.89 11.65 -8.33
CA GLU A 742 8.98 11.02 -7.01
C GLU A 742 9.26 12.03 -5.91
N LEU A 743 9.90 13.14 -6.23
CA LEU A 743 10.38 14.10 -5.24
C LEU A 743 9.86 15.51 -5.54
N PRO A 744 9.61 16.36 -4.54
CA PRO A 744 9.42 17.80 -4.77
C PRO A 744 10.64 18.40 -5.48
N PRO A 745 10.52 19.48 -6.28
CA PRO A 745 11.67 20.10 -6.93
C PRO A 745 12.71 20.59 -5.90
N LEU A 746 14.00 20.32 -6.12
CA LEU A 746 15.04 21.00 -5.34
C LEU A 746 15.17 22.43 -5.83
N LEU A 747 14.96 23.39 -4.95
CA LEU A 747 15.34 24.76 -5.21
C LEU A 747 16.76 24.96 -4.70
N GLN A 748 17.67 25.30 -5.61
CA GLN A 748 18.96 25.87 -5.22
C GLN A 748 18.65 27.09 -4.36
N SER A 749 19.18 27.11 -3.13
CA SER A 749 19.09 28.27 -2.26
C SER A 749 19.70 29.46 -3.01
N LYS A 750 18.85 30.36 -3.51
CA LYS A 750 19.31 31.66 -3.98
C LYS A 750 20.02 32.30 -2.79
N LYS A 751 21.32 32.60 -2.97
CA LYS A 751 22.13 33.42 -2.04
C LYS A 751 21.24 34.53 -1.48
N PRO A 752 21.13 34.71 -0.15
CA PRO A 752 20.38 35.83 0.40
C PRO A 752 21.07 37.12 -0.06
N ALA A 753 20.39 37.88 -0.91
CA ALA A 753 20.72 39.27 -1.16
C ALA A 753 19.98 40.13 -0.12
N ALA A 754 20.70 41.15 0.35
CA ALA A 754 20.30 42.27 1.19
C ALA A 754 20.36 42.06 2.72
N ALA A 755 21.35 42.76 3.32
CA ALA A 755 21.56 42.94 4.74
C ALA A 755 20.44 43.75 5.40
N LEU A 756 20.11 43.40 6.65
CA LEU A 756 19.41 44.26 7.60
C LEU A 756 20.39 44.70 8.70
N PRO A 757 20.27 45.92 9.27
CA PRO A 757 21.25 46.49 10.17
C PRO A 757 21.12 45.92 11.60
N GLN A 758 22.25 45.59 12.23
CA GLN A 758 22.32 45.12 13.61
C GLN A 758 21.97 46.23 14.64
N PRO A 759 21.22 45.91 15.71
CA PRO A 759 21.15 46.75 16.90
C PRO A 759 22.36 46.55 17.82
N LYS A 760 22.91 47.66 18.33
CA LYS A 760 24.09 47.72 19.21
C LYS A 760 23.82 47.08 20.58
N LEU A 761 24.68 46.14 20.99
CA LEU A 761 24.75 45.62 22.36
C LEU A 761 25.55 46.55 23.28
N VAL A 762 24.97 46.85 24.44
CA VAL A 762 25.59 47.61 25.55
C VAL A 762 26.43 46.67 26.41
N ARG A 763 27.69 47.08 26.67
CA ARG A 763 28.69 46.36 27.47
C ARG A 763 28.31 46.27 28.95
N LYS A 764 28.55 45.10 29.57
CA LYS A 764 28.86 44.99 31.01
C LYS A 764 30.14 44.16 31.21
N LYS A 765 30.96 44.61 32.17
CA LYS A 765 32.31 44.18 32.52
C LYS A 765 32.35 42.77 33.16
N PRO A 766 33.46 42.03 33.01
CA PRO A 766 33.69 40.77 33.71
C PRO A 766 34.31 40.99 35.10
N VAL A 767 33.98 40.10 36.03
CA VAL A 767 34.66 39.91 37.32
C VAL A 767 35.64 38.75 37.16
N GLN A 768 36.89 38.96 37.59
CA GLN A 768 37.93 37.94 37.68
C GLN A 768 37.78 37.16 38.98
N GLU A 769 37.97 35.84 38.93
CA GLU A 769 38.50 35.09 40.07
C GLU A 769 39.62 34.16 39.63
N GLU A 770 40.57 34.03 40.55
CA GLU A 770 41.96 33.60 40.46
C GLU A 770 42.21 32.17 40.00
N ALA A 771 43.38 32.01 39.38
CA ALA A 771 43.98 30.75 39.01
C ALA A 771 44.84 30.18 40.16
N GLN A 772 44.95 28.84 40.22
CA GLN A 772 46.20 28.16 40.59
C GLN A 772 46.40 26.84 39.81
N PRO A 773 47.67 26.42 39.60
CA PRO A 773 48.21 25.66 38.45
C PRO A 773 48.41 24.16 38.78
N GLY A 774 48.75 23.19 37.93
CA GLY A 774 49.26 23.10 36.56
C GLY A 774 50.26 21.92 36.49
N LEU A 775 50.13 20.99 35.53
CA LEU A 775 51.13 20.00 35.06
C LEU A 775 50.46 19.21 33.91
N PHE A 776 50.55 19.58 32.62
CA PHE A 776 51.73 19.56 31.76
C PHE A 776 51.58 20.61 30.64
N ALA A 777 52.72 21.13 30.20
CA ALA A 777 52.89 22.33 29.41
C ALA A 777 52.43 22.24 27.94
N SER A 778 51.96 23.39 27.47
CA SER A 778 51.75 23.83 26.10
C SER A 778 53.08 24.04 25.36
N VAL A 779 53.09 23.76 24.06
CA VAL A 779 53.99 24.40 23.10
C VAL A 779 53.15 25.36 22.26
N ASP A 780 53.52 26.63 22.31
CA ASP A 780 52.95 27.72 21.51
C ASP A 780 53.17 27.50 20.01
N LEU A 781 52.11 27.68 19.21
CA LEU A 781 52.21 28.14 17.83
C LEU A 781 51.17 29.24 17.59
N GLN A 782 51.65 30.34 17.01
CA GLN A 782 50.99 31.62 16.79
C GLN A 782 49.66 31.55 16.00
N PRO A 783 48.76 32.53 16.17
CA PRO A 783 47.48 32.57 15.48
C PRO A 783 47.65 33.05 14.03
N ALA A 784 47.28 32.20 13.07
CA ALA A 784 47.14 32.57 11.67
C ALA A 784 45.65 32.77 11.32
N ALA A 785 45.35 33.99 10.88
CA ALA A 785 44.27 34.43 10.00
C ALA A 785 42.89 33.73 10.09
N THR A 786 41.90 34.51 10.53
CA THR A 786 40.48 34.28 10.26
C THR A 786 40.22 34.20 8.75
N SER A 787 40.02 32.99 8.24
CA SER A 787 39.34 32.74 6.98
C SER A 787 37.84 32.65 7.23
N GLU A 788 37.06 33.37 6.42
CA GLU A 788 35.59 33.31 6.36
C GLU A 788 35.08 31.87 6.29
N PRO A 789 33.87 31.56 6.82
CA PRO A 789 33.31 30.21 6.78
C PRO A 789 32.89 29.87 5.35
N MET A 790 33.81 29.25 4.59
CA MET A 790 33.40 28.34 3.52
C MET A 790 32.60 27.22 4.18
N ALA A 791 31.38 26.96 3.71
CA ALA A 791 30.64 25.76 4.10
C ALA A 791 31.57 24.55 3.89
N SER A 792 32.03 23.93 4.98
CA SER A 792 33.01 22.85 4.88
C SER A 792 32.36 21.71 4.10
N ASP A 793 32.95 21.36 2.94
CA ASP A 793 32.57 20.17 2.17
C ASP A 793 32.87 18.93 3.01
N TRP A 794 31.89 18.51 3.81
CA TRP A 794 32.02 17.37 4.71
C TRP A 794 32.19 16.06 3.94
N ILE A 795 31.74 16.00 2.68
CA ILE A 795 31.91 14.84 1.80
C ILE A 795 33.38 14.72 1.39
N ALA A 796 34.05 15.83 1.08
CA ALA A 796 35.52 15.84 0.94
C ALA A 796 36.22 15.39 2.22
N GLY A 797 35.73 15.85 3.39
CA GLY A 797 36.23 15.41 4.70
C GLY A 797 36.08 13.90 4.93
N LEU A 798 34.93 13.32 4.54
CA LEU A 798 34.68 11.88 4.62
C LEU A 798 35.65 11.09 3.74
N LEU A 799 35.74 11.46 2.46
CA LEU A 799 36.55 10.75 1.46
C LEU A 799 38.05 10.79 1.77
N SER A 800 38.51 11.83 2.49
CA SER A 800 39.88 11.97 2.97
C SER A 800 40.12 11.40 4.37
N SER A 801 39.08 10.90 5.05
CA SER A 801 39.21 10.41 6.43
C SER A 801 40.02 9.11 6.51
N PRO A 802 40.88 8.93 7.53
CA PRO A 802 41.63 7.69 7.74
C PRO A 802 40.73 6.47 7.90
N ILE A 803 39.53 6.65 8.48
CA ILE A 803 38.54 5.60 8.69
C ILE A 803 37.98 5.13 7.34
N TYR A 804 37.60 6.06 6.46
CA TYR A 804 37.14 5.73 5.10
C TYR A 804 38.24 5.04 4.28
N ALA A 805 39.48 5.52 4.35
CA ALA A 805 40.62 4.90 3.67
C ALA A 805 40.85 3.44 4.14
N SER A 806 40.76 3.19 5.44
CA SER A 806 40.85 1.84 6.03
C SER A 806 39.70 0.93 5.54
N GLN A 807 38.44 1.42 5.59
CA GLN A 807 37.29 0.66 5.09
C GLN A 807 37.39 0.34 3.60
N ARG A 808 37.91 1.27 2.80
CA ARG A 808 38.14 1.07 1.37
C ARG A 808 39.20 -0.01 1.11
N GLN A 809 40.27 -0.06 1.90
CA GLN A 809 41.27 -1.11 1.83
C GLN A 809 40.69 -2.49 2.20
N LEU A 810 39.82 -2.55 3.22
CA LEU A 810 39.13 -3.77 3.64
C LEU A 810 38.06 -4.25 2.63
N ALA A 811 37.43 -3.33 1.89
CA ALA A 811 36.45 -3.64 0.86
C ALA A 811 37.08 -4.02 -0.50
N ALA A 812 38.34 -3.63 -0.74
CA ALA A 812 39.15 -3.96 -1.92
C ALA A 812 38.36 -3.90 -3.25
N ARG A 813 38.16 -5.05 -3.92
CA ARG A 813 37.51 -5.14 -5.25
C ARG A 813 36.04 -4.70 -5.28
N VAL A 814 35.39 -4.56 -4.13
CA VAL A 814 33.98 -4.16 -4.02
C VAL A 814 33.84 -2.65 -3.74
N ALA A 815 34.94 -1.93 -3.50
CA ALA A 815 34.90 -0.51 -3.22
C ALA A 815 34.39 0.32 -4.41
N LEU A 816 33.44 1.21 -4.12
CA LEU A 816 32.91 2.15 -5.10
C LEU A 816 33.97 3.25 -5.42
N PRO A 817 34.12 3.69 -6.68
CA PRO A 817 34.95 4.85 -7.00
C PRO A 817 34.49 6.10 -6.24
N ASP A 818 35.43 6.92 -5.76
CA ASP A 818 35.11 8.07 -4.89
C ASP A 818 34.19 9.08 -5.57
N ASP A 819 34.29 9.27 -6.88
CA ASP A 819 33.38 10.16 -7.64
C ASP A 819 31.91 9.70 -7.54
N LYS A 820 31.68 8.37 -7.59
CA LYS A 820 30.34 7.80 -7.43
C LYS A 820 29.88 7.81 -5.97
N MET A 821 30.79 7.64 -5.02
CA MET A 821 30.49 7.78 -3.60
C MET A 821 30.06 9.22 -3.28
N ARG A 822 30.79 10.21 -3.80
CA ARG A 822 30.46 11.63 -3.69
C ARG A 822 29.08 11.91 -4.25
N LEU A 823 28.80 11.53 -5.49
CA LEU A 823 27.48 11.75 -6.12
C LEU A 823 26.33 11.11 -5.33
N LEU A 824 26.53 9.91 -4.77
CA LEU A 824 25.52 9.24 -3.95
C LEU A 824 25.26 10.01 -2.64
N LEU A 825 26.32 10.45 -1.96
CA LEU A 825 26.21 11.20 -0.71
C LEU A 825 25.63 12.58 -0.92
N GLU A 826 26.02 13.28 -2.00
CA GLU A 826 25.43 14.56 -2.41
C GLU A 826 23.93 14.40 -2.67
N ALA A 827 23.52 13.38 -3.44
CA ALA A 827 22.12 13.12 -3.73
C ALA A 827 21.28 12.88 -2.46
N LEU A 828 21.78 12.07 -1.51
CA LEU A 828 21.09 11.80 -0.26
C LEU A 828 21.09 13.04 0.66
N ALA A 829 22.20 13.77 0.75
CA ALA A 829 22.33 14.93 1.62
C ALA A 829 21.48 16.11 1.18
N GLU A 830 21.37 16.37 -0.13
CA GLU A 830 20.46 17.37 -0.71
C GLU A 830 18.99 17.15 -0.30
N ARG A 831 18.65 15.94 0.12
CA ARG A 831 17.30 15.49 0.43
C ARG A 831 17.12 15.12 1.91
N GLY A 832 17.92 15.73 2.78
CA GLY A 832 17.83 15.53 4.23
C GLY A 832 18.18 14.11 4.68
N GLY A 833 18.88 13.36 3.83
CA GLY A 833 19.34 12.00 4.09
C GLY A 833 18.48 10.89 3.49
N LYS A 834 17.30 11.14 2.89
CA LYS A 834 16.42 10.05 2.44
C LYS A 834 15.98 10.19 0.98
N LEU A 835 16.08 9.10 0.22
CA LEU A 835 15.65 9.02 -1.18
C LEU A 835 15.04 7.66 -1.54
N SER A 836 14.17 7.61 -2.53
CA SER A 836 13.76 6.33 -3.12
C SER A 836 14.90 5.70 -3.92
N ARG A 837 14.92 4.37 -4.01
CA ARG A 837 15.91 3.62 -4.78
C ARG A 837 15.91 4.02 -6.25
N THR A 838 14.73 4.24 -6.83
CA THR A 838 14.57 4.71 -8.22
C THR A 838 15.12 6.12 -8.42
N ALA A 839 14.83 7.06 -7.51
CA ALA A 839 15.35 8.43 -7.60
C ALA A 839 16.88 8.47 -7.47
N LEU A 840 17.44 7.65 -6.57
CA LEU A 840 18.90 7.53 -6.42
C LEU A 840 19.55 6.89 -7.66
N ALA A 841 18.92 5.88 -8.25
CA ALA A 841 19.36 5.27 -9.52
C ALA A 841 19.42 6.30 -10.66
N ASN A 842 18.40 7.18 -10.75
CA ASN A 842 18.35 8.27 -11.72
C ASN A 842 19.49 9.27 -11.52
N ARG A 843 19.72 9.73 -10.29
CA ARG A 843 20.82 10.66 -9.97
C ARG A 843 22.20 10.08 -10.32
N LEU A 844 22.36 8.78 -10.19
CA LEU A 844 23.60 8.08 -10.53
C LEU A 844 23.70 7.66 -12.00
N ALA A 845 22.65 7.88 -12.81
CA ALA A 845 22.52 7.38 -14.18
C ALA A 845 22.79 5.87 -14.28
N LEU A 846 22.23 5.08 -13.34
CA LEU A 846 22.39 3.63 -13.28
C LEU A 846 21.03 2.92 -13.38
N ALA A 847 21.03 1.75 -14.03
CA ALA A 847 19.88 0.87 -14.02
C ALA A 847 19.57 0.39 -12.59
N GLU A 848 18.30 0.40 -12.20
CA GLU A 848 17.86 0.12 -10.82
C GLU A 848 18.24 -1.28 -10.31
N VAL A 849 18.34 -2.25 -11.22
CA VAL A 849 18.78 -3.62 -10.91
C VAL A 849 20.22 -3.65 -10.38
N ARG A 850 21.07 -2.67 -10.77
CA ARG A 850 22.46 -2.55 -10.30
C ARG A 850 22.56 -1.88 -8.92
N MET A 851 21.48 -1.28 -8.42
CA MET A 851 21.50 -0.54 -7.14
C MET A 851 21.71 -1.46 -5.93
N GLY A 852 21.16 -2.67 -5.93
CA GLY A 852 21.29 -3.57 -4.77
C GLY A 852 22.75 -3.89 -4.44
N GLY A 853 23.55 -4.24 -5.45
CA GLY A 853 24.98 -4.48 -5.29
C GLY A 853 25.76 -3.22 -4.89
N LEU A 854 25.42 -2.07 -5.49
CA LEU A 854 26.05 -0.79 -5.15
C LEU A 854 25.75 -0.37 -3.71
N LEU A 855 24.50 -0.43 -3.26
CA LEU A 855 24.10 -0.08 -1.90
C LEU A 855 24.71 -1.04 -0.87
N SER A 856 24.83 -2.33 -1.19
CA SER A 856 25.54 -3.30 -0.35
C SER A 856 27.03 -2.92 -0.21
N ALA A 857 27.69 -2.53 -1.30
CA ALA A 857 29.07 -2.05 -1.27
C ALA A 857 29.23 -0.77 -0.44
N VAL A 858 28.30 0.18 -0.58
CA VAL A 858 28.31 1.44 0.18
C VAL A 858 28.04 1.20 1.67
N ARG A 859 27.08 0.32 2.03
CA ARG A 859 26.85 -0.08 3.42
C ARG A 859 28.11 -0.67 4.04
N ARG A 860 28.86 -1.49 3.30
CA ARG A 860 30.14 -2.04 3.80
C ARG A 860 31.20 -0.97 4.05
N LEU A 861 31.18 0.13 3.30
CA LEU A 861 32.10 1.26 3.48
C LEU A 861 31.66 2.22 4.59
N LEU A 862 30.34 2.45 4.72
CA LEU A 862 29.78 3.47 5.60
C LEU A 862 29.28 2.95 6.95
N ASN A 863 28.90 1.69 7.10
CA ASN A 863 28.38 1.14 8.37
C ASN A 863 29.52 0.46 9.15
N VAL A 864 30.37 1.25 9.80
CA VAL A 864 31.49 0.74 10.59
C VAL A 864 30.97 0.27 11.95
N ASP A 865 31.46 -0.86 12.44
CA ASP A 865 31.07 -1.44 13.74
C ASP A 865 29.55 -1.63 13.93
N GLN A 866 28.83 -1.98 12.86
CA GLN A 866 27.36 -2.17 12.84
C GLN A 866 26.52 -0.90 13.07
N ALA A 867 27.12 0.29 13.09
CA ALA A 867 26.37 1.53 13.12
C ALA A 867 25.63 1.74 11.78
N ALA A 868 24.31 1.90 11.83
CA ALA A 868 23.44 1.97 10.66
C ALA A 868 23.46 3.35 9.98
N VAL A 869 24.65 3.77 9.49
CA VAL A 869 24.84 5.06 8.81
C VAL A 869 24.03 5.13 7.51
N LEU A 870 24.09 4.08 6.70
CA LEU A 870 23.21 3.89 5.54
C LEU A 870 22.27 2.71 5.80
N THR A 871 20.97 2.94 5.69
CA THR A 871 19.92 1.93 5.74
C THR A 871 19.19 1.85 4.40
N VAL A 872 18.75 0.64 4.06
CA VAL A 872 17.92 0.39 2.88
C VAL A 872 16.68 -0.32 3.37
N ASP A 873 15.53 0.32 3.19
CA ASP A 873 14.23 -0.25 3.45
C ASP A 873 13.71 -0.84 2.13
N GLU A 874 13.78 -2.17 2.01
CA GLU A 874 13.32 -2.89 0.82
C GLU A 874 11.79 -2.88 0.68
N ALA A 875 11.03 -2.73 1.78
CA ALA A 875 9.57 -2.69 1.73
C ALA A 875 9.07 -1.32 1.25
N ALA A 876 9.69 -0.24 1.74
CA ALA A 876 9.40 1.13 1.29
C ALA A 876 10.17 1.53 0.03
N GLY A 877 11.10 0.69 -0.45
CA GLY A 877 11.98 1.00 -1.60
C GLY A 877 12.83 2.24 -1.37
N SER A 878 13.22 2.54 -0.13
CA SER A 878 13.91 3.78 0.25
C SER A 878 15.32 3.53 0.79
N VAL A 879 16.19 4.52 0.60
CA VAL A 879 17.57 4.57 1.07
C VAL A 879 17.69 5.77 2.00
N GLU A 880 18.20 5.54 3.21
CA GLU A 880 18.34 6.58 4.24
C GLU A 880 19.78 6.65 4.74
N LEU A 881 20.27 7.88 4.88
CA LEU A 881 21.60 8.27 5.30
C LEU A 881 21.47 9.09 6.58
N ASN A 882 21.90 8.51 7.69
CA ASN A 882 21.98 9.23 8.96
C ASN A 882 23.25 10.09 8.99
N ILE A 883 23.13 11.34 8.56
CA ILE A 883 24.25 12.31 8.49
C ILE A 883 24.86 12.53 9.88
N GLY A 884 24.04 12.62 10.94
CA GLY A 884 24.52 12.80 12.31
C GLY A 884 25.44 11.65 12.77
N LEU A 885 25.01 10.41 12.54
CA LEU A 885 25.78 9.21 12.84
C LEU A 885 27.04 9.12 11.97
N LEU A 886 26.94 9.50 10.68
CA LEU A 886 28.08 9.56 9.76
C LEU A 886 29.16 10.50 10.29
N HIS A 887 28.80 11.72 10.71
CA HIS A 887 29.74 12.69 11.25
C HIS A 887 30.44 12.18 12.51
N GLN A 888 29.70 11.53 13.41
CA GLN A 888 30.27 10.93 14.63
C GLN A 888 31.25 9.80 14.31
N GLN A 889 30.84 8.87 13.43
CA GLN A 889 31.62 7.69 13.10
C GLN A 889 32.92 8.03 12.36
N PHE A 890 32.88 8.99 11.43
CA PHE A 890 34.03 9.39 10.63
C PHE A 890 34.80 10.58 11.20
N LYS A 891 34.43 11.07 12.39
CA LYS A 891 35.08 12.19 13.11
C LYS A 891 35.14 13.48 12.27
N LEU A 892 34.04 13.79 11.57
CA LEU A 892 33.94 14.97 10.71
C LEU A 892 33.50 16.22 11.52
N PRO A 893 33.92 17.44 11.14
CA PRO A 893 33.45 18.66 11.79
C PRO A 893 31.91 18.77 11.70
N GLN A 894 31.23 19.05 12.81
CA GLN A 894 29.77 19.20 12.82
C GLN A 894 29.36 20.51 12.11
N GLN A 895 28.43 20.43 11.16
CA GLN A 895 27.77 21.63 10.64
C GLN A 895 26.78 22.16 11.68
N GLY A 896 27.00 23.39 12.17
CA GLY A 896 25.93 24.22 12.71
C GLY A 896 25.58 24.12 14.20
N GLY A 897 26.43 23.56 15.07
CA GLY A 897 26.25 23.64 16.51
C GLY A 897 26.89 24.89 17.12
N GLY A 898 26.28 26.06 16.93
CA GLY A 898 26.64 27.25 17.70
C GLY A 898 26.32 27.02 19.18
N ARG A 899 27.33 27.09 20.04
CA ARG A 899 27.18 27.13 21.50
C ARG A 899 26.43 28.38 21.94
#